data_AF-A0A7C2X722-F1
#
_entry.id   AF-A0A7C2X722-F1
#
_cell.length_a   1.000
_cell.length_b   1.000
_cell.length_c   1.000
_cell.angle_alpha   90.00
_cell.angle_beta   90.00
_cell.angle_gamma   90.00
#
_symmetry.space_group_name_H-M   'P 1'
#
loop_
_entity.id
_entity.type
_entity.pdbx_description
1 polymer ?
#
loop_
_entity_poly.entity_id
_entity_poly.type
_entity_poly.pdbx_seq_one_letter_code
_entity_poly.pdbx_strand_id
1 'polypeptide(L)'
;NPVRAALVAKESLVELERFLTLFDESGGGPFQGIPAEKRGNIVSERERAGWLSTIEAELATRHKQATKKPLDDSYQGIRKSLGTEKVHPCLRQLSDALKKFDPKAWEVAWKQWEHVRSWQSRLTKYEQLLIRIGQVCPELEVILRENQGREEWKSHVLQLKKAWAWASARGWLHEVSDRNRYPDLMRTVHRLQDKKEAKIEEIAALRAWDAFFARLDDTTIQNLKAWTKAVDRLGKGTGKHAYKHRRTARDYLMACIPKIPAWIMPLHKLWDTVDAEPGLFDTIIIDEASQAGIDSLALLLLAKKIIVVGDDKQNSPEAVFVREDDIARLAREHLSEFHFREEFRPDASLFDHAERAFGNLISLREHFRCVPEIIRFSNDLCYTDSPLIPLRQAPPERLPPLQATYIDGGICEGDGQRIHNLAEAEAVVEAILKCLEDDAYEGKSMGVIALQGRAQAELVARKLSEGVDPKIISERKLRCGVPATFQGDERDVMFLSLVMAPNVHHRALTRLPDVRRFNVAMSRARDQIWLFHSMKLQDLSAMCLRRRLMNFFEHRRGGLEEGLAEDLKRLELEARKSPRHPGEQPEPYESWFEVDVALELLRRGYRIWPQYEVASKWIDIVVEGLEARLAVECDGDAWHGPEQYEKDMARQRQLERVGWTFVRVRESEFYANRTKAVEEIIRACDDLEIHPVSISEEPVKERAKDQPSDEISEFDEESLEDFVSSEKGPFTGYSPDLGFPDPRYASTSNVRAALRKIIEKDGPLTRASVYRLYEEGCPHVHRVGKAVRQSLNFALGAMLRGGEIVQENEFGSRSPMGIIIRTADTPRVRERPAGRRDLQEIPPSELLMILERFQEEIHSEDIDAGEALFRRILDHYGYSKLTLPRRQHLERLLRLSEAPEKPQRESED
;
A
#
# COMPACT_ATOMS: atom_id res chain seq x y z
N ASN A 1 61.50 130.38 -7.49
CA ASN A 1 60.82 130.22 -8.80
C ASN A 1 59.32 130.40 -8.58
N PRO A 2 58.74 131.56 -8.95
CA PRO A 2 57.35 131.90 -8.67
C PRO A 2 56.33 130.96 -9.32
N VAL A 3 56.68 130.33 -10.46
CA VAL A 3 55.81 129.34 -11.12
C VAL A 3 55.69 128.06 -10.29
N ARG A 4 56.78 127.63 -9.63
CA ARG A 4 56.78 126.44 -8.77
C ARG A 4 56.01 126.68 -7.46
N ALA A 5 56.05 127.90 -6.93
CA ALA A 5 55.25 128.29 -5.76
C ALA A 5 53.75 128.37 -6.10
N ALA A 6 53.40 128.87 -7.28
CA ALA A 6 52.01 128.91 -7.74
C ALA A 6 51.43 127.50 -8.01
N LEU A 7 52.24 126.57 -8.52
CA LEU A 7 51.80 125.18 -8.72
C LEU A 7 51.54 124.46 -7.39
N VAL A 8 52.46 124.58 -6.43
CA VAL A 8 52.32 123.98 -5.09
C VAL A 8 51.14 124.62 -4.32
N ALA A 9 50.93 125.93 -4.47
CA ALA A 9 49.77 126.60 -3.88
C ALA A 9 48.45 126.11 -4.50
N LYS A 10 48.41 125.86 -5.81
CA LYS A 10 47.23 125.33 -6.50
C LYS A 10 46.91 123.89 -6.09
N GLU A 11 47.93 123.04 -5.96
CA GLU A 11 47.77 121.66 -5.45
C GLU A 11 47.33 121.64 -3.98
N SER A 12 47.90 122.51 -3.15
CA SER A 12 47.52 122.64 -1.73
C SER A 12 46.10 123.19 -1.55
N LEU A 13 45.65 124.08 -2.44
CA LEU A 13 44.29 124.64 -2.42
C LEU A 13 43.24 123.55 -2.64
N VAL A 14 43.49 122.66 -3.61
CA VAL A 14 42.58 121.55 -3.93
C VAL A 14 42.47 120.56 -2.75
N GLU A 15 43.59 120.26 -2.08
CA GLU A 15 43.60 119.36 -0.92
C GLU A 15 42.96 120.00 0.33
N LEU A 16 43.13 121.31 0.54
CA LEU A 16 42.44 122.04 1.61
C LEU A 16 40.93 122.14 1.36
N GLU A 17 40.51 122.39 0.12
CA GLU A 17 39.09 122.37 -0.27
C GLU A 17 38.48 120.99 -0.02
N ARG A 18 39.15 119.90 -0.43
CA ARG A 18 38.71 118.52 -0.13
C ARG A 18 38.61 118.24 1.38
N PHE A 19 39.58 118.70 2.17
CA PHE A 19 39.56 118.52 3.62
C PHE A 19 38.41 119.28 4.28
N LEU A 20 38.07 120.48 3.77
CA LEU A 20 36.92 121.25 4.22
C LEU A 20 35.59 120.60 3.82
N THR A 21 35.49 120.09 2.58
CA THR A 21 34.29 119.36 2.13
C THR A 21 34.05 118.10 2.97
N LEU A 22 35.10 117.37 3.34
CA LEU A 22 35.01 116.23 4.27
C LEU A 22 34.46 116.64 5.63
N PHE A 23 34.84 117.81 6.16
CA PHE A 23 34.33 118.34 7.43
C PHE A 23 32.85 118.74 7.35
N ASP A 24 32.43 119.34 6.24
CA ASP A 24 31.05 119.76 6.00
C ASP A 24 30.10 118.59 5.73
N GLU A 25 30.53 117.59 4.95
CA GLU A 25 29.71 116.42 4.59
C GLU A 25 29.52 115.43 5.77
N SER A 26 30.47 115.37 6.70
CA SER A 26 30.44 114.41 7.81
C SER A 26 29.65 114.89 9.05
N GLY A 27 29.01 116.07 8.97
CA GLY A 27 28.02 116.54 9.97
C GLY A 27 28.54 116.60 11.40
N GLY A 28 29.86 116.78 11.59
CA GLY A 28 30.53 116.75 12.89
C GLY A 28 30.64 115.37 13.58
N GLY A 29 30.04 114.32 13.02
CA GLY A 29 29.97 112.98 13.62
C GLY A 29 31.32 112.33 13.94
N PRO A 30 32.30 112.24 13.01
CA PRO A 30 33.56 111.55 13.27
C PRO A 30 34.52 112.31 14.19
N PHE A 31 34.28 113.61 14.44
CA PHE A 31 35.17 114.46 15.24
C PHE A 31 34.60 114.89 16.60
N GLN A 32 33.34 114.54 16.91
CA GLN A 32 32.71 114.85 18.21
C GLN A 32 33.47 114.27 19.42
N GLY A 33 34.19 113.16 19.24
CA GLY A 33 35.00 112.54 20.31
C GLY A 33 36.38 113.16 20.54
N ILE A 34 36.84 114.09 19.69
CA ILE A 34 38.17 114.71 19.80
C ILE A 34 38.00 116.22 20.10
N PRO A 35 38.48 116.71 21.26
CA PRO A 35 38.42 118.13 21.62
C PRO A 35 39.02 119.01 20.53
N ALA A 36 38.37 120.13 20.18
CA ALA A 36 38.79 121.01 19.08
C ALA A 36 40.28 121.40 19.17
N GLU A 37 40.76 121.61 20.39
CA GLU A 37 42.13 121.98 20.73
C GLU A 37 43.18 120.90 20.40
N LYS A 38 42.78 119.62 20.31
CA LYS A 38 43.67 118.48 20.04
C LYS A 38 43.62 117.99 18.59
N ARG A 39 42.74 118.54 17.75
CA ARG A 39 42.59 118.13 16.34
C ARG A 39 43.80 118.48 15.48
N GLY A 40 44.56 119.52 15.85
CA GLY A 40 45.84 119.87 15.20
C GLY A 40 46.93 118.82 15.39
N ASN A 41 46.86 118.01 16.46
CA ASN A 41 47.85 116.98 16.72
C ASN A 41 47.72 115.75 15.80
N ILE A 42 46.62 115.65 15.06
CA ILE A 42 46.41 114.61 14.03
C ILE A 42 47.47 114.71 12.92
N VAL A 43 48.15 115.85 12.77
CA VAL A 43 49.25 116.00 11.80
C VAL A 43 50.51 115.24 12.24
N SER A 44 50.69 115.01 13.55
CA SER A 44 51.81 114.22 14.09
C SER A 44 51.62 112.72 13.81
N GLU A 45 52.59 112.12 13.13
CA GLU A 45 52.58 110.68 12.79
C GLU A 45 52.56 109.79 14.04
N ARG A 46 53.21 110.23 15.13
CA ARG A 46 53.29 109.51 16.41
C ARG A 46 51.96 109.47 17.16
N GLU A 47 51.19 110.56 17.12
CA GLU A 47 49.87 110.60 17.78
C GLU A 47 48.81 109.83 16.97
N ARG A 48 48.85 109.89 15.64
CA ARG A 48 47.97 109.07 14.77
C ARG A 48 48.12 107.57 15.04
N ALA A 49 49.35 107.09 15.16
CA ALA A 49 49.61 105.68 15.49
C ALA A 49 49.04 105.27 16.87
N GLY A 50 49.12 106.17 17.86
CA GLY A 50 48.54 105.93 19.19
C GLY A 50 47.02 105.84 19.20
N TRP A 51 46.33 106.73 18.47
CA TRP A 51 44.87 106.68 18.33
C TRP A 51 44.40 105.45 17.55
N LEU A 52 45.08 105.08 16.45
CA LEU A 52 44.80 103.85 15.69
C LEU A 52 44.93 102.61 16.57
N SER A 53 46.01 102.47 17.33
CA SER A 53 46.21 101.34 18.24
C SER A 53 45.11 101.24 19.32
N THR A 54 44.64 102.38 19.82
CA THR A 54 43.57 102.42 20.83
C THR A 54 42.21 102.03 20.23
N ILE A 55 41.91 102.48 19.01
CA ILE A 55 40.70 102.12 18.28
C ILE A 55 40.72 100.63 17.91
N GLU A 56 41.86 100.11 17.44
CA GLU A 56 42.04 98.69 17.17
C GLU A 56 41.89 97.84 18.44
N ALA A 57 42.41 98.29 19.58
CA ALA A 57 42.22 97.61 20.86
C ALA A 57 40.74 97.60 21.32
N GLU A 58 40.01 98.70 21.15
CA GLU A 58 38.59 98.79 21.46
C GLU A 58 37.74 97.95 20.50
N LEU A 59 38.03 97.97 19.19
CA LEU A 59 37.38 97.10 18.20
C LEU A 59 37.65 95.62 18.49
N ALA A 60 38.88 95.25 18.84
CA ALA A 60 39.22 93.88 19.25
C ALA A 60 38.49 93.47 20.54
N THR A 61 38.31 94.40 21.48
CA THR A 61 37.55 94.17 22.73
C THR A 61 36.06 93.98 22.46
N ARG A 62 35.46 94.81 21.60
CA ARG A 62 34.06 94.66 21.17
C ARG A 62 33.85 93.37 20.38
N HIS A 63 34.78 93.01 19.50
CA HIS A 63 34.71 91.76 18.76
C HIS A 63 34.81 90.55 19.70
N LYS A 64 35.72 90.57 20.68
CA LYS A 64 35.81 89.56 21.73
C LYS A 64 34.51 89.44 22.54
N GLN A 65 33.88 90.56 22.91
CA GLN A 65 32.60 90.56 23.64
C GLN A 65 31.45 90.04 22.77
N ALA A 66 31.38 90.45 21.50
CA ALA A 66 30.37 90.00 20.56
C ALA A 66 30.46 88.49 20.30
N THR A 67 31.67 87.93 20.20
CA THR A 67 31.90 86.49 20.01
C THR A 67 31.71 85.70 21.30
N LYS A 68 31.95 86.29 22.48
CA LYS A 68 31.76 85.63 23.78
C LYS A 68 30.29 85.50 24.17
N LYS A 69 29.43 86.45 23.81
CA LYS A 69 28.02 86.44 24.18
C LYS A 69 27.25 85.16 23.75
N PRO A 70 27.32 84.68 22.49
CA PRO A 70 26.69 83.42 22.07
C PRO A 70 27.23 82.18 22.81
N LEU A 71 28.53 82.19 23.14
CA LEU A 71 29.18 81.12 23.90
C LEU A 71 28.69 81.07 25.35
N ASP A 72 28.58 82.23 26.00
CA ASP A 72 28.03 82.35 27.36
C ASP A 72 26.54 81.96 27.38
N ASP A 73 25.75 82.38 26.40
CA ASP A 73 24.33 82.00 26.26
C ASP A 73 24.17 80.48 26.10
N SER A 74 25.01 79.86 25.26
CA SER A 74 25.03 78.40 25.06
C SER A 74 25.45 77.65 26.33
N TYR A 75 26.46 78.15 27.04
CA TYR A 75 26.92 77.60 28.31
C TYR A 75 25.83 77.65 29.39
N GLN A 76 25.11 78.78 29.51
CA GLN A 76 24.00 78.91 30.45
C GLN A 76 22.83 77.98 30.09
N GLY A 77 22.52 77.80 28.80
CA GLY A 77 21.52 76.85 28.33
C GLY A 77 21.82 75.40 28.72
N ILE A 78 23.07 74.97 28.55
CA ILE A 78 23.53 73.62 28.94
C ILE A 78 23.54 73.48 30.47
N ARG A 79 24.01 74.49 31.21
CA ARG A 79 24.06 74.50 32.67
C ARG A 79 22.66 74.41 33.31
N LYS A 80 21.67 75.08 32.73
CA LYS A 80 20.26 74.98 33.16
C LYS A 80 19.73 73.55 33.02
N SER A 81 20.13 72.86 31.95
CA SER A 81 19.74 71.47 31.68
C SER A 81 20.43 70.47 32.63
N LEU A 82 21.64 70.78 33.11
CA LEU A 82 22.40 69.98 34.08
C LEU A 82 21.81 69.95 35.50
N GLY A 83 20.86 70.83 35.82
CA GLY A 83 20.17 70.88 37.12
C GLY A 83 19.10 69.81 37.34
N THR A 84 18.93 68.88 36.38
CA THR A 84 17.99 67.76 36.49
C THR A 84 18.70 66.49 36.96
N GLU A 85 18.04 65.62 37.73
CA GLU A 85 18.69 64.50 38.44
C GLU A 85 19.26 63.38 37.53
N LYS A 86 18.83 63.30 36.25
CA LYS A 86 19.26 62.27 35.30
C LYS A 86 19.73 62.86 33.98
N VAL A 87 20.97 63.36 33.96
CA VAL A 87 21.57 63.97 32.76
C VAL A 87 22.70 63.09 32.23
N HIS A 88 22.67 62.81 30.93
CA HIS A 88 23.68 62.00 30.26
C HIS A 88 25.08 62.64 30.39
N PRO A 89 26.16 61.87 30.65
CA PRO A 89 27.51 62.41 30.85
C PRO A 89 28.02 63.33 29.73
N CYS A 90 27.57 63.13 28.50
CA CYS A 90 27.94 63.97 27.35
C CYS A 90 27.58 65.47 27.53
N LEU A 91 26.50 65.79 28.24
CA LEU A 91 26.11 67.18 28.52
C LEU A 91 27.03 67.83 29.57
N ARG A 92 27.58 67.05 30.51
CA ARG A 92 28.63 67.51 31.43
C ARG A 92 29.92 67.78 30.67
N GLN A 93 30.30 66.89 29.76
CA GLN A 93 31.49 67.06 28.92
C GLN A 93 31.37 68.26 27.97
N LEU A 94 30.20 68.51 27.39
CA LEU A 94 29.92 69.72 26.59
C LEU A 94 30.05 71.00 27.45
N SER A 95 29.48 71.00 28.66
CA SER A 95 29.62 72.10 29.61
C SER A 95 31.08 72.35 30.03
N ASP A 96 31.83 71.28 30.32
CA ASP A 96 33.22 71.39 30.73
C ASP A 96 34.14 71.86 29.59
N ALA A 97 33.88 71.41 28.36
CA ALA A 97 34.59 71.87 27.17
C ALA A 97 34.35 73.36 26.89
N LEU A 98 33.09 73.83 27.02
CA LEU A 98 32.76 75.26 26.95
C LEU A 98 33.43 76.08 28.04
N LYS A 99 33.42 75.58 29.28
CA LYS A 99 34.05 76.28 30.43
C LYS A 99 35.56 76.42 30.26
N LYS A 100 36.22 75.44 29.64
CA LYS A 100 37.67 75.42 29.41
C LYS A 100 38.10 76.03 28.07
N PHE A 101 37.15 76.45 27.22
CA PHE A 101 37.41 76.89 25.84
C PHE A 101 38.24 75.86 25.03
N ASP A 102 37.93 74.56 25.19
CA ASP A 102 38.62 73.49 24.49
C ASP A 102 37.80 73.03 23.25
N PRO A 103 38.20 73.44 22.03
CA PRO A 103 37.45 73.12 20.81
C PRO A 103 37.50 71.62 20.47
N LYS A 104 38.58 70.90 20.82
CA LYS A 104 38.69 69.46 20.54
C LYS A 104 37.78 68.66 21.47
N ALA A 105 37.76 69.00 22.75
CA ALA A 105 36.87 68.36 23.71
C ALA A 105 35.39 68.64 23.38
N TRP A 106 35.08 69.84 22.88
CA TRP A 106 33.73 70.19 22.40
C TRP A 106 33.29 69.32 21.23
N GLU A 107 34.14 69.17 20.20
CA GLU A 107 33.82 68.36 19.03
C GLU A 107 33.54 66.89 19.38
N VAL A 108 34.35 66.31 20.27
CA VAL A 108 34.17 64.93 20.73
C VAL A 108 32.85 64.78 21.50
N ALA A 109 32.59 65.68 22.45
CA ALA A 109 31.37 65.64 23.25
C ALA A 109 30.11 65.89 22.41
N TRP A 110 30.22 66.72 21.37
CA TRP A 110 29.12 67.00 20.43
C TRP A 110 28.79 65.78 19.56
N LYS A 111 29.80 65.11 18.99
CA LYS A 111 29.59 63.86 18.24
C LYS A 111 28.94 62.77 19.10
N GLN A 112 29.35 62.65 20.37
CA GLN A 112 28.71 61.72 21.30
C GLN A 112 27.25 62.10 21.59
N TRP A 113 26.96 63.39 21.78
CA TRP A 113 25.59 63.86 21.95
C TRP A 113 24.72 63.57 20.72
N GLU A 114 25.26 63.78 19.52
CA GLU A 114 24.56 63.49 18.27
C GLU A 114 24.28 61.98 18.10
N HIS A 115 25.24 61.13 18.46
CA HIS A 115 25.06 59.68 18.48
C HIS A 115 23.94 59.27 19.45
N VAL A 116 23.95 59.77 20.69
CA VAL A 116 22.92 59.48 21.70
C VAL A 116 21.54 59.96 21.23
N ARG A 117 21.46 61.15 20.64
CA ARG A 117 20.23 61.68 20.06
C ARG A 117 19.71 60.80 18.92
N SER A 118 20.60 60.28 18.07
CA SER A 118 20.23 59.35 17.00
C SER A 118 19.67 58.03 17.55
N TRP A 119 20.25 57.51 18.65
CA TRP A 119 19.77 56.30 19.32
C TRP A 119 18.42 56.53 20.00
N GLN A 120 18.23 57.67 20.67
CA GLN A 120 16.94 58.04 21.26
C GLN A 120 15.84 58.11 20.21
N SER A 121 16.13 58.70 19.04
CA SER A 121 15.20 58.74 17.91
C SER A 121 14.83 57.34 17.40
N ARG A 122 15.82 56.43 17.28
CA ARG A 122 15.60 55.03 16.88
C ARG A 122 14.79 54.25 17.91
N LEU A 123 15.08 54.42 19.20
CA LEU A 123 14.34 53.78 20.29
C LEU A 123 12.89 54.25 20.33
N THR A 124 12.66 55.56 20.20
CA THR A 124 11.30 56.13 20.15
C THR A 124 10.49 55.55 18.98
N LYS A 125 11.11 55.44 17.79
CA LYS A 125 10.47 54.80 16.64
C LYS A 125 10.18 53.31 16.89
N TYR A 126 11.09 52.59 17.53
CA TYR A 126 10.91 51.20 17.88
C TYR A 126 9.74 51.01 18.86
N GLU A 127 9.65 51.81 19.92
CA GLU A 127 8.54 51.79 20.87
C GLU A 127 7.18 52.11 20.19
N GLN A 128 7.16 53.11 19.30
CA GLN A 128 5.95 53.42 18.52
C GLN A 128 5.51 52.25 17.64
N LEU A 129 6.45 51.54 17.01
CA LEU A 129 6.16 50.36 16.20
C LEU A 129 5.66 49.20 17.07
N LEU A 130 6.23 48.98 18.27
CA LEU A 130 5.75 47.97 19.21
C LEU A 130 4.31 48.23 19.66
N ILE A 131 3.97 49.48 20.01
CA ILE A 131 2.61 49.85 20.39
C ILE A 131 1.63 49.57 19.25
N ARG A 132 2.02 49.88 18.00
CA ARG A 132 1.18 49.62 16.82
C ARG A 132 1.02 48.12 16.55
N ILE A 133 2.05 47.31 16.80
CA ILE A 133 1.96 45.84 16.73
C ILE A 133 1.04 45.32 17.83
N GLY A 134 1.14 45.83 19.07
CA GLY A 134 0.30 45.44 20.19
C GLY A 134 -1.19 45.62 19.97
N GLN A 135 -1.59 46.64 19.20
CA GLN A 135 -2.99 46.85 18.80
C GLN A 135 -3.55 45.72 17.93
N VAL A 136 -2.69 45.00 17.20
CA VAL A 136 -3.09 43.94 16.25
C VAL A 136 -2.74 42.55 16.80
N CYS A 137 -1.62 42.42 17.50
CA CYS A 137 -1.10 41.17 18.07
C CYS A 137 -0.46 41.44 19.45
N PRO A 138 -1.25 41.41 20.54
CA PRO A 138 -0.80 41.78 21.88
C PRO A 138 0.32 40.88 22.43
N GLU A 139 0.23 39.57 22.20
CA GLU A 139 1.25 38.61 22.67
C GLU A 139 2.61 38.83 22.00
N LEU A 140 2.62 39.16 20.70
CA LEU A 140 3.87 39.43 20.00
C LEU A 140 4.56 40.68 20.54
N GLU A 141 3.81 41.70 20.95
CA GLU A 141 4.37 42.87 21.62
C GLU A 141 5.07 42.49 22.92
N VAL A 142 4.42 41.67 23.76
CA VAL A 142 4.99 41.20 25.04
C VAL A 142 6.30 40.47 24.79
N ILE A 143 6.30 39.51 23.85
CA ILE A 143 7.49 38.72 23.50
C ILE A 143 8.64 39.61 22.99
N LEU A 144 8.33 40.59 22.12
CA LEU A 144 9.34 41.52 21.60
C LEU A 144 9.86 42.47 22.69
N ARG A 145 9.02 42.85 23.67
CA ARG A 145 9.41 43.67 24.82
C ARG A 145 10.32 42.91 25.80
N GLU A 146 10.04 41.64 26.05
CA GLU A 146 10.84 40.79 26.94
C GLU A 146 12.24 40.48 26.37
N ASN A 147 12.38 40.49 25.05
CA ASN A 147 13.60 40.12 24.34
C ASN A 147 14.38 41.32 23.74
N GLN A 148 14.07 42.56 24.16
CA GLN A 148 14.65 43.81 23.65
C GLN A 148 16.18 43.81 23.62
N GLY A 149 16.76 43.66 22.42
CA GLY A 149 18.21 43.81 22.20
C GLY A 149 19.01 42.51 22.26
N ARG A 150 18.38 41.33 22.42
CA ARG A 150 19.08 40.05 22.26
C ARG A 150 19.44 39.81 20.79
N GLU A 151 20.70 39.52 20.52
CA GLU A 151 21.21 39.38 19.15
C GLU A 151 20.54 38.22 18.39
N GLU A 152 20.18 37.15 19.10
CA GLU A 152 19.46 35.98 18.60
C GLU A 152 18.07 36.30 18.02
N TRP A 153 17.43 37.38 18.48
CA TRP A 153 16.08 37.76 18.01
C TRP A 153 16.07 38.56 16.71
N LYS A 154 17.25 38.99 16.23
CA LYS A 154 17.38 39.71 14.97
C LYS A 154 16.95 38.85 13.78
N SER A 155 17.30 37.57 13.77
CA SER A 155 16.89 36.61 12.73
C SER A 155 15.38 36.34 12.76
N HIS A 156 14.80 36.18 13.96
CA HIS A 156 13.37 35.93 14.14
C HIS A 156 12.51 37.10 13.62
N VAL A 157 12.89 38.35 13.91
CA VAL A 157 12.16 39.54 13.42
C VAL A 157 12.25 39.66 11.88
N LEU A 158 13.36 39.27 11.26
CA LEU A 158 13.49 39.28 9.80
C LEU A 158 12.63 38.22 9.12
N GLN A 159 12.33 37.11 9.79
CA GLN A 159 11.51 36.01 9.26
C GLN A 159 10.02 36.14 9.61
N LEU A 160 9.62 37.18 10.34
CA LEU A 160 8.28 37.34 10.90
C LEU A 160 7.16 37.31 9.84
N LYS A 161 7.43 37.83 8.63
CA LYS A 161 6.50 37.76 7.50
C LYS A 161 6.25 36.31 7.05
N LYS A 162 7.28 35.47 7.02
CA LYS A 162 7.16 34.03 6.69
C LYS A 162 6.42 33.28 7.80
N ALA A 163 6.75 33.57 9.05
CA ALA A 163 6.07 32.98 10.21
C ALA A 163 4.57 33.34 10.24
N TRP A 164 4.21 34.58 9.89
CA TRP A 164 2.82 35.01 9.78
C TRP A 164 2.06 34.30 8.66
N ALA A 165 2.68 34.17 7.48
CA ALA A 165 2.10 33.43 6.36
C ALA A 165 1.86 31.96 6.73
N TRP A 166 2.82 31.34 7.43
CA TRP A 166 2.69 29.98 7.94
C TRP A 166 1.55 29.84 8.97
N ALA A 167 1.46 30.74 9.93
CA ALA A 167 0.39 30.75 10.93
C ALA A 167 -0.99 30.94 10.29
N SER A 168 -1.08 31.82 9.28
CA SER A 168 -2.33 32.05 8.53
C SER A 168 -2.75 30.82 7.73
N ALA A 169 -1.80 30.17 7.03
CA ALA A 169 -2.05 28.93 6.30
C ALA A 169 -2.50 27.80 7.24
N ARG A 170 -1.85 27.67 8.41
CA ARG A 170 -2.25 26.70 9.45
C ARG A 170 -3.65 26.97 9.99
N GLY A 171 -4.02 28.24 10.19
CA GLY A 171 -5.36 28.63 10.63
C GLY A 171 -6.43 28.29 9.60
N TRP A 172 -6.18 28.61 8.32
CA TRP A 172 -7.07 28.26 7.22
C TRP A 172 -7.25 26.74 7.07
N LEU A 173 -6.16 25.98 7.15
CA LEU A 173 -6.21 24.51 7.08
C LEU A 173 -7.09 23.92 8.20
N HIS A 174 -7.00 24.46 9.41
CA HIS A 174 -7.82 24.01 10.54
C HIS A 174 -9.32 24.31 10.35
N GLU A 175 -9.68 25.37 9.64
CA GLU A 175 -11.08 25.74 9.37
C GLU A 175 -11.70 24.89 8.25
N VAL A 176 -10.92 24.58 7.21
CA VAL A 176 -11.37 23.75 6.08
C VAL A 176 -11.39 22.25 6.43
N SER A 177 -10.46 21.80 7.26
CA SER A 177 -10.38 20.42 7.76
C SER A 177 -11.18 20.19 9.04
N ASP A 178 -12.41 20.73 9.14
CA ASP A 178 -13.27 20.58 10.33
C ASP A 178 -13.48 19.09 10.69
N ARG A 179 -12.73 18.64 11.69
CA ARG A 179 -12.41 17.24 11.99
C ARG A 179 -13.63 16.40 12.37
N ASN A 180 -14.69 17.04 12.88
CA ASN A 180 -15.88 16.32 13.33
C ASN A 180 -16.97 16.26 12.24
N ARG A 181 -16.92 17.16 11.25
CA ARG A 181 -17.98 17.31 10.27
C ARG A 181 -18.11 16.09 9.36
N TYR A 182 -16.98 15.55 8.91
CA TYR A 182 -16.97 14.35 8.06
C TYR A 182 -17.44 13.08 8.82
N PRO A 183 -16.91 12.76 10.02
CA PRO A 183 -17.43 11.64 10.84
C PRO A 183 -18.93 11.75 11.16
N ASP A 184 -19.43 12.95 11.48
CA ASP A 184 -20.86 13.16 11.78
C ASP A 184 -21.76 12.94 10.55
N LEU A 185 -21.30 13.39 9.37
CA LEU A 185 -21.97 13.13 8.09
C LEU A 185 -22.00 11.64 7.78
N MET A 186 -20.88 10.94 7.95
CA MET A 186 -20.78 9.50 7.72
C MET A 186 -21.72 8.71 8.64
N ARG A 187 -21.73 9.01 9.96
CA ARG A 187 -22.70 8.41 10.90
C ARG A 187 -24.15 8.62 10.48
N THR A 188 -24.46 9.80 9.93
CA THR A 188 -25.80 10.10 9.42
C THR A 188 -26.15 9.27 8.18
N VAL A 189 -25.20 9.10 7.26
CA VAL A 189 -25.35 8.27 6.05
C VAL A 189 -25.62 6.82 6.43
N HIS A 190 -24.81 6.22 7.31
CA HIS A 190 -25.01 4.83 7.75
C HIS A 190 -26.39 4.60 8.35
N ARG A 191 -26.79 5.44 9.32
CA ARG A 191 -28.12 5.35 9.96
C ARG A 191 -29.28 5.45 8.97
N LEU A 192 -29.15 6.25 7.91
CA LEU A 192 -30.18 6.38 6.88
C LEU A 192 -30.21 5.17 5.94
N GLN A 193 -29.03 4.59 5.65
CA GLN A 193 -28.89 3.38 4.85
C GLN A 193 -29.59 2.19 5.53
N ASP A 194 -29.33 1.96 6.82
CA ASP A 194 -29.93 0.85 7.59
C ASP A 194 -31.46 0.96 7.62
N LYS A 195 -31.99 2.18 7.80
CA LYS A 195 -33.42 2.44 7.75
C LYS A 195 -34.03 2.13 6.38
N LYS A 196 -33.29 2.39 5.30
CA LYS A 196 -33.74 2.10 3.94
C LYS A 196 -33.81 0.59 3.73
N GLU A 197 -32.78 -0.15 4.14
CA GLU A 197 -32.72 -1.61 3.97
C GLU A 197 -33.83 -2.30 4.76
N ALA A 198 -34.02 -1.95 6.04
CA ALA A 198 -35.11 -2.49 6.86
C ALA A 198 -36.50 -2.24 6.25
N LYS A 199 -36.72 -1.06 5.64
CA LYS A 199 -37.99 -0.74 4.96
C LYS A 199 -38.17 -1.51 3.66
N ILE A 200 -37.10 -1.79 2.92
CA ILE A 200 -37.16 -2.62 1.71
C ILE A 200 -37.54 -4.06 2.07
N GLU A 201 -36.93 -4.61 3.12
CA GLU A 201 -37.24 -5.96 3.62
C GLU A 201 -38.71 -6.09 4.01
N GLU A 202 -39.21 -5.14 4.79
CA GLU A 202 -40.62 -5.10 5.23
C GLU A 202 -41.58 -5.07 4.02
N ILE A 203 -41.32 -4.21 3.04
CA ILE A 203 -42.17 -4.10 1.83
C ILE A 203 -42.11 -5.38 0.99
N ALA A 204 -40.92 -5.97 0.83
CA ALA A 204 -40.75 -7.21 0.07
C ALA A 204 -41.53 -8.37 0.70
N ALA A 205 -41.44 -8.52 2.03
CA ALA A 205 -42.18 -9.54 2.76
C ALA A 205 -43.71 -9.35 2.64
N LEU A 206 -44.20 -8.12 2.84
CA LEU A 206 -45.63 -7.82 2.72
C LEU A 206 -46.17 -8.09 1.31
N ARG A 207 -45.44 -7.70 0.27
CA ARG A 207 -45.82 -7.97 -1.13
C ARG A 207 -45.83 -9.47 -1.45
N ALA A 208 -44.89 -10.24 -0.91
CA ALA A 208 -44.86 -11.68 -1.10
C ALA A 208 -46.07 -12.37 -0.44
N TRP A 209 -46.41 -11.98 0.78
CA TRP A 209 -47.58 -12.50 1.48
C TRP A 209 -48.89 -12.12 0.79
N ASP A 210 -49.05 -10.88 0.36
CA ASP A 210 -50.23 -10.42 -0.38
C ASP A 210 -50.44 -11.22 -1.67
N ALA A 211 -49.37 -11.38 -2.47
CA ALA A 211 -49.41 -12.19 -3.68
C ALA A 211 -49.71 -13.68 -3.42
N PHE A 212 -49.24 -14.24 -2.29
CA PHE A 212 -49.54 -15.60 -1.87
C PHE A 212 -51.02 -15.77 -1.52
N PHE A 213 -51.56 -14.92 -0.65
CA PHE A 213 -52.96 -15.00 -0.23
C PHE A 213 -53.93 -14.71 -1.37
N ALA A 214 -53.57 -13.83 -2.31
CA ALA A 214 -54.37 -13.55 -3.50
C ALA A 214 -54.53 -14.78 -4.43
N ARG A 215 -53.59 -15.73 -4.40
CA ARG A 215 -53.61 -16.96 -5.22
C ARG A 215 -54.21 -18.16 -4.51
N LEU A 216 -54.38 -18.09 -3.19
CA LEU A 216 -54.84 -19.19 -2.36
C LEU A 216 -56.37 -19.33 -2.45
N ASP A 217 -56.85 -20.42 -3.03
CA ASP A 217 -58.27 -20.77 -3.05
C ASP A 217 -58.59 -21.98 -2.16
N ASP A 218 -59.86 -22.14 -1.77
CA ASP A 218 -60.30 -23.23 -0.89
C ASP A 218 -59.96 -24.61 -1.46
N THR A 219 -60.00 -24.75 -2.79
CA THR A 219 -59.65 -25.98 -3.51
C THR A 219 -58.17 -26.34 -3.31
N THR A 220 -57.27 -25.35 -3.41
CA THR A 220 -55.83 -25.53 -3.17
C THR A 220 -55.58 -25.94 -1.71
N ILE A 221 -56.26 -25.31 -0.76
CA ILE A 221 -56.15 -25.67 0.67
C ILE A 221 -56.60 -27.12 0.91
N GLN A 222 -57.71 -27.53 0.29
CA GLN A 222 -58.21 -28.90 0.38
C GLN A 222 -57.23 -29.90 -0.23
N ASN A 223 -56.71 -29.63 -1.42
CA ASN A 223 -55.72 -30.47 -2.09
C ASN A 223 -54.41 -30.58 -1.30
N LEU A 224 -53.94 -29.50 -0.69
CA LEU A 224 -52.79 -29.52 0.22
C LEU A 224 -53.02 -30.43 1.43
N LYS A 225 -54.16 -30.28 2.11
CA LYS A 225 -54.53 -31.14 3.25
C LYS A 225 -54.68 -32.61 2.83
N ALA A 226 -55.21 -32.85 1.63
CA ALA A 226 -55.37 -34.20 1.09
C ALA A 226 -54.02 -34.82 0.71
N TRP A 227 -53.12 -34.03 0.14
CA TRP A 227 -51.74 -34.41 -0.16
C TRP A 227 -50.98 -34.82 1.10
N THR A 228 -51.00 -34.02 2.17
CA THR A 228 -50.31 -34.36 3.44
C THR A 228 -50.79 -35.72 3.95
N LYS A 229 -52.11 -35.95 3.97
CA LYS A 229 -52.70 -37.23 4.39
C LYS A 229 -52.34 -38.39 3.45
N ALA A 230 -52.19 -38.13 2.14
CA ALA A 230 -51.80 -39.15 1.17
C ALA A 230 -50.33 -39.54 1.32
N VAL A 231 -49.45 -38.58 1.59
CA VAL A 231 -48.03 -38.80 1.88
C VAL A 231 -47.84 -39.56 3.20
N ASP A 232 -48.59 -39.22 4.26
CA ASP A 232 -48.56 -39.94 5.53
C ASP A 232 -48.95 -41.42 5.37
N ARG A 233 -49.95 -41.71 4.53
CA ARG A 233 -50.38 -43.08 4.20
C ARG A 233 -49.38 -43.84 3.34
N LEU A 234 -48.57 -43.15 2.54
CA LEU A 234 -47.52 -43.74 1.72
C LEU A 234 -46.39 -44.30 2.59
N GLY A 235 -46.03 -43.61 3.68
CA GLY A 235 -44.98 -44.02 4.60
C GLY A 235 -43.65 -44.33 3.88
N LYS A 236 -43.10 -45.53 4.08
CA LYS A 236 -41.85 -45.98 3.40
C LYS A 236 -42.04 -46.42 1.94
N GLY A 237 -43.25 -46.36 1.39
CA GLY A 237 -43.52 -46.67 -0.02
C GLY A 237 -43.39 -48.15 -0.41
N THR A 238 -43.25 -49.08 0.55
CA THR A 238 -43.05 -50.52 0.30
C THR A 238 -44.31 -51.38 0.39
N GLY A 239 -45.45 -50.78 0.72
CA GLY A 239 -46.72 -51.51 0.92
C GLY A 239 -47.43 -51.87 -0.40
N LYS A 240 -48.32 -52.87 -0.34
CA LYS A 240 -49.12 -53.37 -1.48
C LYS A 240 -49.94 -52.30 -2.21
N HIS A 241 -50.32 -51.22 -1.52
CA HIS A 241 -51.09 -50.10 -2.07
C HIS A 241 -50.26 -48.82 -2.28
N ALA A 242 -48.93 -48.88 -2.14
CA ALA A 242 -48.04 -47.73 -2.25
C ALA A 242 -48.18 -47.02 -3.62
N TYR A 243 -48.30 -47.78 -4.71
CA TYR A 243 -48.52 -47.21 -6.05
C TYR A 243 -49.79 -46.35 -6.14
N LYS A 244 -50.90 -46.82 -5.54
CA LYS A 244 -52.17 -46.07 -5.53
C LYS A 244 -52.05 -44.80 -4.70
N HIS A 245 -51.43 -44.89 -3.52
CA HIS A 245 -51.20 -43.73 -2.66
C HIS A 245 -50.24 -42.72 -3.30
N ARG A 246 -49.20 -43.17 -4.01
CA ARG A 246 -48.25 -42.32 -4.76
C ARG A 246 -48.97 -41.55 -5.87
N ARG A 247 -49.80 -42.23 -6.66
CA ARG A 247 -50.61 -41.62 -7.71
C ARG A 247 -51.56 -40.56 -7.13
N THR A 248 -52.30 -40.90 -6.08
CA THR A 248 -53.21 -39.95 -5.42
C THR A 248 -52.48 -38.74 -4.83
N ALA A 249 -51.30 -38.95 -4.22
CA ALA A 249 -50.48 -37.84 -3.73
C ALA A 249 -50.01 -36.94 -4.89
N ARG A 250 -49.54 -37.54 -5.99
CA ARG A 250 -49.14 -36.79 -7.20
C ARG A 250 -50.27 -35.96 -7.77
N ASP A 251 -51.47 -36.52 -7.91
CA ASP A 251 -52.64 -35.81 -8.44
C ASP A 251 -52.99 -34.57 -7.58
N TYR A 252 -52.97 -34.70 -6.25
CA TYR A 252 -53.20 -33.57 -5.35
C TYR A 252 -52.07 -32.53 -5.41
N LEU A 253 -50.82 -32.96 -5.55
CA LEU A 253 -49.68 -32.05 -5.65
C LEU A 253 -49.72 -31.24 -6.94
N MET A 254 -49.96 -31.90 -8.08
CA MET A 254 -50.07 -31.25 -9.39
C MET A 254 -51.14 -30.17 -9.42
N ALA A 255 -52.27 -30.39 -8.73
CA ALA A 255 -53.31 -29.38 -8.58
C ALA A 255 -52.88 -28.15 -7.75
N CYS A 256 -51.88 -28.30 -6.88
CA CYS A 256 -51.36 -27.22 -6.02
C CYS A 256 -50.19 -26.47 -6.66
N ILE A 257 -49.35 -27.13 -7.48
CA ILE A 257 -48.14 -26.53 -8.07
C ILE A 257 -48.36 -25.14 -8.69
N PRO A 258 -49.36 -24.90 -9.56
CA PRO A 258 -49.52 -23.59 -10.21
C PRO A 258 -49.98 -22.48 -9.27
N LYS A 259 -50.43 -22.82 -8.06
CA LYS A 259 -51.00 -21.88 -7.07
C LYS A 259 -50.00 -21.51 -5.99
N ILE A 260 -49.03 -22.38 -5.71
CA ILE A 260 -48.03 -22.18 -4.67
C ILE A 260 -46.78 -21.51 -5.27
N PRO A 261 -46.28 -20.42 -4.64
CA PRO A 261 -45.19 -19.62 -5.21
C PRO A 261 -43.82 -20.32 -5.20
N ALA A 262 -43.58 -21.23 -4.25
CA ALA A 262 -42.30 -21.92 -4.12
C ALA A 262 -42.47 -23.30 -3.47
N TRP A 263 -41.67 -24.26 -3.92
CA TRP A 263 -41.62 -25.62 -3.38
C TRP A 263 -40.19 -25.97 -2.98
N ILE A 264 -40.02 -26.53 -1.78
CA ILE A 264 -38.73 -27.00 -1.27
C ILE A 264 -38.86 -28.51 -1.05
N MET A 265 -38.13 -29.31 -1.84
CA MET A 265 -38.16 -30.76 -1.71
C MET A 265 -36.83 -31.41 -2.15
N PRO A 266 -36.42 -32.54 -1.56
CA PRO A 266 -35.29 -33.34 -2.04
C PRO A 266 -35.55 -33.92 -3.44
N LEU A 267 -34.49 -34.10 -4.22
CA LEU A 267 -34.56 -34.58 -5.62
C LEU A 267 -35.33 -35.90 -5.76
N HIS A 268 -35.05 -36.89 -4.91
CA HIS A 268 -35.74 -38.19 -4.96
C HIS A 268 -37.26 -38.10 -4.72
N LYS A 269 -37.75 -37.08 -3.98
CA LYS A 269 -39.19 -36.89 -3.76
C LYS A 269 -39.85 -36.26 -4.97
N LEU A 270 -39.13 -35.44 -5.73
CA LEU A 270 -39.65 -34.82 -6.96
C LEU A 270 -40.11 -35.92 -7.92
N TRP A 271 -39.25 -36.90 -8.18
CA TRP A 271 -39.54 -38.04 -9.08
C TRP A 271 -40.79 -38.84 -8.69
N ASP A 272 -41.06 -38.94 -7.39
CA ASP A 272 -42.20 -39.68 -6.86
C ASP A 272 -43.52 -38.89 -6.88
N THR A 273 -43.46 -37.56 -7.02
CA THR A 273 -44.58 -36.67 -6.70
C THR A 273 -45.01 -35.73 -7.80
N VAL A 274 -44.25 -35.59 -8.90
CA VAL A 274 -44.65 -34.77 -10.06
C VAL A 274 -44.73 -35.59 -11.34
N ASP A 275 -45.50 -35.08 -12.30
CA ASP A 275 -45.49 -35.57 -13.68
C ASP A 275 -44.30 -35.00 -14.46
N ALA A 276 -43.81 -35.76 -15.44
CA ALA A 276 -42.71 -35.35 -16.31
C ALA A 276 -43.20 -34.41 -17.43
N GLU A 277 -43.82 -33.29 -17.05
CA GLU A 277 -44.32 -32.27 -17.97
C GLU A 277 -43.25 -31.21 -18.26
N PRO A 278 -42.91 -30.94 -19.53
CA PRO A 278 -41.93 -29.92 -19.87
C PRO A 278 -42.34 -28.53 -19.40
N GLY A 279 -41.44 -27.83 -18.72
CA GLY A 279 -41.69 -26.47 -18.23
C GLY A 279 -42.75 -26.36 -17.14
N LEU A 280 -42.98 -27.43 -16.37
CA LEU A 280 -43.85 -27.47 -15.19
C LEU A 280 -43.53 -26.35 -14.18
N PHE A 281 -42.25 -26.03 -14.01
CA PHE A 281 -41.78 -24.95 -13.15
C PHE A 281 -41.22 -23.78 -13.98
N ASP A 282 -41.59 -22.56 -13.62
CA ASP A 282 -41.01 -21.37 -14.25
C ASP A 282 -39.52 -21.23 -13.91
N THR A 283 -39.12 -21.59 -12.69
CA THR A 283 -37.73 -21.58 -12.25
C THR A 283 -37.46 -22.71 -11.25
N ILE A 284 -36.38 -23.45 -11.46
CA ILE A 284 -35.84 -24.41 -10.48
C ILE A 284 -34.49 -23.88 -9.98
N ILE A 285 -34.31 -23.88 -8.66
CA ILE A 285 -33.02 -23.59 -8.01
C ILE A 285 -32.53 -24.88 -7.38
N ILE A 286 -31.29 -25.25 -7.69
CA ILE A 286 -30.67 -26.47 -7.19
C ILE A 286 -29.48 -26.04 -6.38
N ASP A 287 -29.60 -26.19 -5.07
CA ASP A 287 -28.50 -25.99 -4.14
C ASP A 287 -27.65 -27.27 -4.05
N GLU A 288 -26.35 -27.12 -3.76
CA GLU A 288 -25.37 -28.21 -3.70
C GLU A 288 -25.38 -29.11 -4.96
N ALA A 289 -25.55 -28.51 -6.15
CA ALA A 289 -25.67 -29.20 -7.42
C ALA A 289 -24.42 -30.02 -7.81
N SER A 290 -23.27 -29.77 -7.18
CA SER A 290 -22.08 -30.63 -7.32
C SER A 290 -22.29 -32.03 -6.71
N GLN A 291 -23.33 -32.24 -5.90
CA GLN A 291 -23.76 -33.57 -5.45
C GLN A 291 -24.84 -34.21 -6.32
N ALA A 292 -25.53 -33.42 -7.15
CA ALA A 292 -26.62 -33.92 -7.96
C ALA A 292 -26.03 -34.73 -9.12
N GLY A 293 -26.29 -36.04 -9.15
CA GLY A 293 -25.81 -36.93 -10.20
C GLY A 293 -26.51 -36.70 -11.54
N ILE A 294 -26.17 -37.53 -12.52
CA ILE A 294 -26.69 -37.44 -13.90
C ILE A 294 -28.23 -37.46 -13.98
N ASP A 295 -28.93 -38.15 -13.07
CA ASP A 295 -30.39 -38.23 -13.04
C ASP A 295 -31.06 -36.86 -12.90
N SER A 296 -30.38 -35.91 -12.28
CA SER A 296 -30.85 -34.53 -12.14
C SER A 296 -30.90 -33.73 -13.45
N LEU A 297 -30.30 -34.23 -14.55
CA LEU A 297 -30.43 -33.60 -15.87
C LEU A 297 -31.89 -33.55 -16.34
N ALA A 298 -32.76 -34.43 -15.84
CA ALA A 298 -34.20 -34.38 -16.11
C ALA A 298 -34.85 -33.06 -15.63
N LEU A 299 -34.23 -32.33 -14.70
CA LEU A 299 -34.70 -31.01 -14.26
C LEU A 299 -34.66 -29.97 -15.38
N LEU A 300 -33.77 -30.13 -16.36
CA LEU A 300 -33.72 -29.26 -17.55
C LEU A 300 -35.00 -29.37 -18.40
N LEU A 301 -35.69 -30.51 -18.34
CA LEU A 301 -36.99 -30.68 -18.99
C LEU A 301 -38.11 -29.99 -18.18
N LEU A 302 -38.08 -30.13 -16.85
CA LEU A 302 -39.15 -29.67 -15.97
C LEU A 302 -39.18 -28.14 -15.80
N ALA A 303 -38.08 -27.44 -16.06
CA ALA A 303 -37.95 -26.01 -15.79
C ALA A 303 -37.86 -25.17 -17.07
N LYS A 304 -38.50 -24.00 -17.09
CA LYS A 304 -38.24 -22.97 -18.12
C LYS A 304 -36.90 -22.26 -17.87
N LYS A 305 -36.51 -22.11 -16.60
CA LYS A 305 -35.24 -21.53 -16.16
C LYS A 305 -34.66 -22.38 -15.04
N ILE A 306 -33.36 -22.60 -15.06
CA ILE A 306 -32.64 -23.35 -14.02
C ILE A 306 -31.53 -22.47 -13.44
N ILE A 307 -31.36 -22.54 -12.12
CA ILE A 307 -30.25 -21.92 -11.39
C ILE A 307 -29.53 -23.06 -10.69
N VAL A 308 -28.29 -23.28 -11.08
CA VAL A 308 -27.44 -24.37 -10.56
C VAL A 308 -26.43 -23.71 -9.61
N VAL A 309 -26.50 -24.06 -8.34
CA VAL A 309 -25.62 -23.54 -7.28
C VAL A 309 -24.84 -24.71 -6.71
N GLY A 310 -23.51 -24.61 -6.64
CA GLY A 310 -22.67 -25.69 -6.13
C GLY A 310 -21.21 -25.28 -6.04
N ASP A 311 -20.42 -26.17 -5.44
CA ASP A 311 -18.97 -26.03 -5.30
C ASP A 311 -18.31 -27.37 -5.68
N ASP A 312 -17.63 -27.40 -6.83
CA ASP A 312 -16.93 -28.55 -7.37
C ASP A 312 -15.65 -28.89 -6.59
N LYS A 313 -15.16 -27.97 -5.75
CA LYS A 313 -13.99 -28.14 -4.88
C LYS A 313 -14.32 -28.73 -3.52
N GLN A 314 -15.60 -28.84 -3.17
CA GLN A 314 -16.04 -29.49 -1.93
C GLN A 314 -16.54 -30.90 -2.17
N ASN A 315 -17.38 -31.12 -3.18
CA ASN A 315 -18.15 -32.36 -3.28
C ASN A 315 -18.25 -32.89 -4.71
N SER A 316 -18.51 -34.19 -4.81
CA SER A 316 -18.96 -34.86 -6.04
C SER A 316 -19.97 -35.95 -5.70
N PRO A 317 -20.77 -36.40 -6.67
CA PRO A 317 -21.74 -37.46 -6.45
C PRO A 317 -21.03 -38.77 -6.05
N GLU A 318 -21.47 -39.39 -4.97
CA GLU A 318 -21.02 -40.73 -4.57
C GLU A 318 -21.91 -41.79 -5.25
N ALA A 319 -21.63 -42.13 -6.51
CA ALA A 319 -22.32 -43.21 -7.20
C ALA A 319 -21.82 -44.59 -6.75
N VAL A 320 -22.16 -44.99 -5.52
CA VAL A 320 -21.85 -46.33 -5.02
C VAL A 320 -22.71 -47.35 -5.78
N PHE A 321 -22.08 -48.40 -6.32
CA PHE A 321 -22.70 -49.53 -7.05
C PHE A 321 -23.10 -49.33 -8.51
N VAL A 322 -22.87 -48.16 -9.12
CA VAL A 322 -23.09 -47.98 -10.58
C VAL A 322 -21.81 -48.32 -11.34
N ARG A 323 -21.88 -49.28 -12.28
CA ARG A 323 -20.74 -49.62 -13.12
C ARG A 323 -20.56 -48.58 -14.21
N GLU A 324 -19.39 -47.97 -14.28
CA GLU A 324 -19.03 -47.03 -15.34
C GLU A 324 -19.20 -47.65 -16.74
N ASP A 325 -18.88 -48.94 -16.88
CA ASP A 325 -19.11 -49.71 -18.11
C ASP A 325 -20.57 -49.70 -18.60
N ASP A 326 -21.52 -49.76 -17.66
CA ASP A 326 -22.95 -49.78 -18.00
C ASP A 326 -23.42 -48.41 -18.48
N ILE A 327 -22.94 -47.33 -17.84
CA ILE A 327 -23.21 -45.96 -18.29
C ILE A 327 -22.58 -45.72 -19.67
N ALA A 328 -21.32 -46.09 -19.86
CA ALA A 328 -20.61 -45.94 -21.13
C ALA A 328 -21.26 -46.75 -22.26
N ARG A 329 -21.85 -47.92 -21.95
CA ARG A 329 -22.66 -48.68 -22.92
C ARG A 329 -23.94 -47.93 -23.29
N LEU A 330 -24.72 -47.47 -22.32
CA LEU A 330 -25.96 -46.72 -22.57
C LEU A 330 -25.69 -45.39 -23.31
N ALA A 331 -24.61 -44.69 -22.97
CA ALA A 331 -24.20 -43.46 -23.64
C ALA A 331 -23.84 -43.72 -25.11
N ARG A 332 -23.14 -44.82 -25.42
CA ARG A 332 -22.85 -45.21 -26.81
C ARG A 332 -24.10 -45.60 -27.58
N GLU A 333 -25.05 -46.28 -26.94
CA GLU A 333 -26.29 -46.74 -27.58
C GLU A 333 -27.30 -45.61 -27.82
N HIS A 334 -27.48 -44.70 -26.86
CA HIS A 334 -28.55 -43.69 -26.89
C HIS A 334 -28.06 -42.26 -27.15
N LEU A 335 -26.77 -41.98 -26.96
CA LEU A 335 -26.18 -40.63 -27.12
C LEU A 335 -25.04 -40.65 -28.16
N SER A 336 -25.14 -41.53 -29.17
CA SER A 336 -24.10 -41.71 -30.19
C SER A 336 -23.72 -40.41 -30.92
N GLU A 337 -24.71 -39.55 -31.16
CA GLU A 337 -24.56 -38.25 -31.85
C GLU A 337 -24.15 -37.11 -30.91
N PHE A 338 -24.15 -37.32 -29.58
CA PHE A 338 -23.79 -36.30 -28.62
C PHE A 338 -22.26 -36.25 -28.43
N HIS A 339 -21.67 -35.08 -28.68
CA HIS A 339 -20.22 -34.89 -28.67
C HIS A 339 -19.57 -35.24 -27.32
N PHE A 340 -20.20 -34.84 -26.21
CA PHE A 340 -19.69 -35.06 -24.85
C PHE A 340 -20.25 -36.31 -24.18
N ARG A 341 -20.57 -37.36 -24.95
CA ARG A 341 -21.17 -38.59 -24.39
C ARG A 341 -20.29 -39.32 -23.37
N GLU A 342 -18.97 -39.19 -23.49
CA GLU A 342 -18.00 -39.84 -22.59
C GLU A 342 -17.95 -39.14 -21.21
N GLU A 343 -18.53 -37.94 -21.09
CA GLU A 343 -18.61 -37.18 -19.84
C GLU A 343 -19.75 -37.65 -18.93
N PHE A 344 -20.62 -38.54 -19.41
CA PHE A 344 -21.62 -39.19 -18.58
C PHE A 344 -20.95 -40.26 -17.72
N ARG A 345 -20.37 -39.83 -16.60
CA ARG A 345 -19.64 -40.67 -15.65
C ARG A 345 -20.34 -40.73 -14.30
N PRO A 346 -20.17 -41.82 -13.51
CA PRO A 346 -20.80 -41.92 -12.20
C PRO A 346 -20.44 -40.78 -11.22
N ASP A 347 -19.26 -40.18 -11.40
CA ASP A 347 -18.75 -39.05 -10.61
C ASP A 347 -19.07 -37.67 -11.22
N ALA A 348 -19.75 -37.60 -12.36
CA ALA A 348 -20.15 -36.34 -12.99
C ALA A 348 -21.42 -35.77 -12.34
N SER A 349 -21.37 -34.49 -11.99
CA SER A 349 -22.48 -33.77 -11.39
C SER A 349 -23.24 -32.90 -12.40
N LEU A 350 -24.43 -32.46 -12.02
CA LEU A 350 -25.18 -31.44 -12.76
C LEU A 350 -24.38 -30.15 -12.93
N PHE A 351 -23.61 -29.79 -11.91
CA PHE A 351 -22.74 -28.62 -11.93
C PHE A 351 -21.68 -28.74 -13.03
N ASP A 352 -21.00 -29.90 -13.12
CA ASP A 352 -19.99 -30.15 -14.17
C ASP A 352 -20.58 -30.11 -15.59
N HIS A 353 -21.81 -30.63 -15.74
CA HIS A 353 -22.53 -30.57 -17.01
C HIS A 353 -22.98 -29.13 -17.35
N ALA A 354 -23.45 -28.36 -16.37
CA ALA A 354 -23.86 -26.98 -16.55
C ALA A 354 -22.67 -26.07 -16.88
N GLU A 355 -21.54 -26.23 -16.20
CA GLU A 355 -20.30 -25.51 -16.47
C GLU A 355 -19.85 -25.73 -17.92
N ARG A 356 -19.79 -27.00 -18.35
CA ARG A 356 -19.40 -27.36 -19.72
C ARG A 356 -20.38 -26.85 -20.79
N ALA A 357 -21.69 -26.87 -20.49
CA ALA A 357 -22.71 -26.47 -21.46
C ALA A 357 -22.86 -24.95 -21.60
N PHE A 358 -22.70 -24.20 -20.51
CA PHE A 358 -23.07 -22.78 -20.46
C PHE A 358 -21.88 -21.81 -20.27
N GLY A 359 -20.73 -22.27 -19.74
CA GLY A 359 -19.46 -21.52 -19.63
C GLY A 359 -19.45 -20.27 -18.73
N ASN A 360 -20.61 -19.70 -18.39
CA ASN A 360 -20.75 -18.47 -17.61
C ASN A 360 -20.96 -18.77 -16.12
N LEU A 361 -19.90 -19.20 -15.44
CA LEU A 361 -19.93 -19.42 -13.99
C LEU A 361 -19.86 -18.10 -13.23
N ILE A 362 -20.81 -17.85 -12.34
CA ILE A 362 -20.78 -16.70 -11.42
C ILE A 362 -20.19 -17.19 -10.09
N SER A 363 -18.93 -16.83 -9.84
CA SER A 363 -18.25 -17.20 -8.59
C SER A 363 -18.61 -16.23 -7.45
N LEU A 364 -19.11 -16.77 -6.34
CA LEU A 364 -19.33 -16.03 -5.10
C LEU A 364 -18.05 -16.11 -4.24
N ARG A 365 -17.38 -14.98 -4.06
CA ARG A 365 -16.07 -14.92 -3.40
C ARG A 365 -16.16 -14.60 -1.90
N GLU A 366 -17.28 -14.07 -1.45
CA GLU A 366 -17.47 -13.59 -0.09
C GLU A 366 -17.71 -14.76 0.89
N HIS A 367 -16.85 -14.91 1.91
CA HIS A 367 -16.88 -16.01 2.86
C HIS A 367 -17.19 -15.54 4.28
N PHE A 368 -18.38 -15.88 4.77
CA PHE A 368 -18.91 -15.40 6.06
C PHE A 368 -18.79 -16.42 7.21
N ARG A 369 -18.34 -17.65 6.94
CA ARG A 369 -18.40 -18.75 7.91
C ARG A 369 -17.19 -18.83 8.81
N CYS A 370 -16.02 -19.04 8.20
CA CYS A 370 -14.77 -19.28 8.89
C CYS A 370 -14.05 -17.97 9.09
N VAL A 371 -13.37 -17.85 10.22
CA VAL A 371 -12.36 -16.83 10.42
C VAL A 371 -11.19 -16.95 9.41
N PRO A 372 -10.48 -15.83 9.11
CA PRO A 372 -9.47 -15.78 8.05
C PRO A 372 -8.41 -16.89 8.13
N GLU A 373 -7.98 -17.24 9.33
CA GLU A 373 -6.87 -18.15 9.56
C GLU A 373 -7.25 -19.62 9.34
N ILE A 374 -8.55 -19.93 9.38
CA ILE A 374 -9.07 -21.25 9.02
C ILE A 374 -9.22 -21.36 7.50
N ILE A 375 -9.93 -20.41 6.87
CA ILE A 375 -10.25 -20.49 5.44
C ILE A 375 -9.02 -20.38 4.55
N ARG A 376 -7.94 -19.75 5.04
CA ARG A 376 -6.67 -19.64 4.29
C ARG A 376 -6.18 -20.99 3.78
N PHE A 377 -6.30 -22.06 4.57
CA PHE A 377 -5.91 -23.40 4.10
C PHE A 377 -6.70 -23.82 2.86
N SER A 378 -8.00 -23.59 2.84
CA SER A 378 -8.87 -23.90 1.71
C SER A 378 -8.56 -23.02 0.49
N ASN A 379 -8.26 -21.74 0.68
CA ASN A 379 -7.82 -20.84 -0.39
C ASN A 379 -6.54 -21.35 -1.05
N ASP A 380 -5.52 -21.65 -0.23
CA ASP A 380 -4.23 -22.15 -0.72
C ASP A 380 -4.40 -23.51 -1.42
N LEU A 381 -5.34 -24.34 -0.96
CA LEU A 381 -5.53 -25.70 -1.45
C LEU A 381 -6.41 -25.79 -2.71
N CYS A 382 -7.51 -25.04 -2.78
CA CYS A 382 -8.60 -25.24 -3.74
C CYS A 382 -9.01 -24.01 -4.55
N TYR A 383 -8.75 -22.80 -4.05
CA TYR A 383 -9.28 -21.56 -4.63
C TYR A 383 -8.16 -20.59 -5.02
N THR A 384 -7.05 -21.09 -5.55
CA THR A 384 -5.87 -20.27 -5.90
C THR A 384 -6.18 -19.20 -6.94
N ASP A 385 -6.99 -19.53 -7.94
CA ASP A 385 -7.28 -18.65 -9.08
C ASP A 385 -8.36 -17.62 -8.75
N SER A 386 -9.17 -17.89 -7.73
CA SER A 386 -10.23 -17.00 -7.25
C SER A 386 -10.41 -17.17 -5.75
N PRO A 387 -9.50 -16.61 -4.93
CA PRO A 387 -9.53 -16.78 -3.48
C PRO A 387 -10.85 -16.29 -2.88
N LEU A 388 -11.33 -17.05 -1.88
CA LEU A 388 -12.43 -16.66 -1.02
C LEU A 388 -11.96 -15.56 -0.07
N ILE A 389 -12.77 -14.52 0.06
CA ILE A 389 -12.49 -13.35 0.88
C ILE A 389 -13.16 -13.59 2.23
N PRO A 390 -12.40 -13.81 3.33
CA PRO A 390 -12.99 -13.96 4.65
C PRO A 390 -13.55 -12.63 5.15
N LEU A 391 -14.80 -12.66 5.58
CA LEU A 391 -15.58 -11.50 6.01
C LEU A 391 -16.11 -11.62 7.44
N ARG A 392 -15.85 -12.77 8.07
CA ARG A 392 -16.18 -12.95 9.48
C ARG A 392 -15.18 -12.18 10.34
N GLN A 393 -15.68 -11.24 11.14
CA GLN A 393 -14.92 -10.62 12.22
C GLN A 393 -14.73 -11.60 13.38
N ALA A 394 -13.56 -11.51 14.01
CA ALA A 394 -13.28 -12.17 15.28
C ALA A 394 -14.17 -11.59 16.40
N PRO A 395 -14.85 -12.42 17.21
CA PRO A 395 -15.53 -11.92 18.41
C PRO A 395 -14.49 -11.41 19.45
N PRO A 396 -14.85 -10.45 20.33
CA PRO A 396 -13.92 -9.84 21.31
C PRO A 396 -13.38 -10.79 22.39
N GLU A 397 -13.89 -12.02 22.49
CA GLU A 397 -13.32 -13.09 23.33
C GLU A 397 -13.17 -14.36 22.48
N ARG A 398 -12.22 -14.29 21.55
CA ARG A 398 -12.06 -15.31 20.51
C ARG A 398 -11.25 -16.52 20.99
N LEU A 399 -11.71 -17.70 20.60
CA LEU A 399 -10.95 -18.94 20.75
C LEU A 399 -9.73 -18.96 19.81
N PRO A 400 -8.57 -19.47 20.25
CA PRO A 400 -7.40 -19.57 19.38
C PRO A 400 -7.73 -20.43 18.16
N PRO A 401 -7.63 -19.93 16.91
CA PRO A 401 -8.34 -20.54 15.77
C PRO A 401 -7.80 -21.89 15.30
N LEU A 402 -6.52 -22.14 15.56
CA LEU A 402 -5.82 -23.35 15.14
C LEU A 402 -5.06 -23.90 16.34
N GLN A 403 -5.37 -25.13 16.74
CA GLN A 403 -4.65 -25.86 17.75
C GLN A 403 -4.17 -27.20 17.17
N ALA A 404 -2.94 -27.60 17.47
CA ALA A 404 -2.41 -28.90 17.09
C ALA A 404 -1.87 -29.63 18.31
N THR A 405 -2.20 -30.92 18.42
CA THR A 405 -1.79 -31.81 19.50
C THR A 405 -1.14 -33.04 18.91
N TYR A 406 0.17 -33.16 19.12
CA TYR A 406 0.92 -34.38 18.82
C TYR A 406 0.72 -35.40 19.93
N ILE A 407 0.36 -36.62 19.55
CA ILE A 407 0.15 -37.74 20.47
C ILE A 407 1.25 -38.76 20.24
N ASP A 408 2.16 -38.84 21.20
CA ASP A 408 3.26 -39.81 21.17
C ASP A 408 2.74 -41.24 21.34
N GLY A 409 3.31 -42.19 20.59
CA GLY A 409 2.97 -43.60 20.69
C GLY A 409 1.58 -44.01 20.19
N GLY A 410 0.89 -43.19 19.39
CA GLY A 410 -0.38 -43.62 18.78
C GLY A 410 -0.20 -44.82 17.85
N ILE A 411 -1.17 -45.75 17.87
CA ILE A 411 -1.17 -46.97 17.05
C ILE A 411 -2.48 -47.02 16.28
N CYS A 412 -2.38 -47.25 14.97
CA CYS A 412 -3.56 -47.48 14.12
C CYS A 412 -3.85 -48.98 14.01
N GLU A 413 -5.11 -49.36 14.22
CA GLU A 413 -5.62 -50.72 14.10
C GLU A 413 -6.75 -50.79 13.05
N GLY A 414 -6.87 -51.93 12.35
CA GLY A 414 -7.83 -52.13 11.27
C GLY A 414 -7.37 -51.61 9.90
N ASP A 415 -8.24 -51.74 8.89
CA ASP A 415 -7.95 -51.39 7.50
C ASP A 415 -9.09 -50.58 6.83
N GLY A 416 -8.75 -49.81 5.80
CA GLY A 416 -9.72 -49.07 4.99
C GLY A 416 -10.68 -48.20 5.80
N GLN A 417 -11.97 -48.52 5.78
CA GLN A 417 -13.01 -47.80 6.53
C GLN A 417 -13.06 -48.17 8.03
N ARG A 418 -12.44 -49.28 8.42
CA ARG A 418 -12.38 -49.79 9.80
C ARG A 418 -11.14 -49.34 10.57
N ILE A 419 -10.23 -48.62 9.92
CA ILE A 419 -9.04 -48.08 10.56
C ILE A 419 -9.43 -47.08 11.66
N HIS A 420 -8.76 -47.16 12.80
CA HIS A 420 -8.93 -46.26 13.94
C HIS A 420 -7.63 -46.17 14.75
N ASN A 421 -7.45 -45.06 15.47
CA ASN A 421 -6.35 -44.79 16.38
C ASN A 421 -6.92 -44.47 17.77
N LEU A 422 -6.74 -45.40 18.71
CA LEU A 422 -7.31 -45.30 20.05
C LEU A 422 -6.76 -44.09 20.82
N ALA A 423 -5.46 -43.83 20.72
CA ALA A 423 -4.81 -42.74 21.43
C ALA A 423 -5.30 -41.37 20.93
N GLU A 424 -5.46 -41.21 19.60
CA GLU A 424 -6.11 -40.01 19.04
C GLU A 424 -7.56 -39.88 19.49
N ALA A 425 -8.33 -40.98 19.51
CA ALA A 425 -9.73 -40.94 19.93
C ALA A 425 -9.87 -40.50 21.40
N GLU A 426 -9.00 -41.00 22.28
CA GLU A 426 -8.98 -40.63 23.70
C GLU A 426 -8.57 -39.18 23.91
N ALA A 427 -7.54 -38.71 23.21
CA ALA A 427 -7.11 -37.31 23.28
C ALA A 427 -8.20 -36.34 22.78
N VAL A 428 -8.93 -36.69 21.72
CA VAL A 428 -10.07 -35.91 21.22
C VAL A 428 -11.17 -35.83 22.28
N VAL A 429 -11.53 -36.95 22.90
CA VAL A 429 -12.57 -36.99 23.96
C VAL A 429 -12.14 -36.15 25.16
N GLU A 430 -10.89 -36.27 25.60
CA GLU A 430 -10.35 -35.49 26.72
C GLU A 430 -10.36 -33.98 26.42
N ALA A 431 -9.97 -33.58 25.21
CA ALA A 431 -10.00 -32.18 24.80
C ALA A 431 -11.43 -31.62 24.77
N ILE A 432 -12.41 -32.41 24.30
CA ILE A 432 -13.82 -32.02 24.31
C ILE A 432 -14.31 -31.83 25.75
N LEU A 433 -14.00 -32.76 26.66
CA LEU A 433 -14.38 -32.65 28.07
C LEU A 433 -13.81 -31.38 28.71
N LYS A 434 -12.52 -31.08 28.46
CA LYS A 434 -11.88 -29.83 28.90
C LYS A 434 -12.60 -28.59 28.35
N CYS A 435 -12.98 -28.60 27.07
CA CYS A 435 -13.74 -27.51 26.48
C CYS A 435 -15.15 -27.39 27.10
N LEU A 436 -15.78 -28.48 27.52
CA LEU A 436 -17.10 -28.41 28.17
C LEU A 436 -17.05 -27.81 29.59
N GLU A 437 -15.88 -27.89 30.25
CA GLU A 437 -15.63 -27.32 31.57
C GLU A 437 -15.14 -25.87 31.54
N ASP A 438 -14.78 -25.34 30.36
CA ASP A 438 -14.22 -24.01 30.17
C ASP A 438 -15.31 -23.01 29.74
N ASP A 439 -15.45 -21.93 30.51
CA ASP A 439 -16.40 -20.83 30.28
C ASP A 439 -16.22 -20.21 28.89
N ALA A 440 -14.99 -20.18 28.35
CA ALA A 440 -14.70 -19.66 27.02
C ALA A 440 -15.41 -20.45 25.91
N TYR A 441 -15.93 -21.65 26.18
CA TYR A 441 -16.64 -22.47 25.21
C TYR A 441 -18.15 -22.51 25.46
N GLU A 442 -18.70 -21.77 26.43
CA GLU A 442 -20.13 -21.76 26.73
C GLU A 442 -20.99 -21.44 25.49
N GLY A 443 -22.09 -22.20 25.30
CA GLY A 443 -22.99 -22.08 24.15
C GLY A 443 -22.42 -22.49 22.78
N LYS A 444 -21.11 -22.73 22.67
CA LYS A 444 -20.47 -23.08 21.39
C LYS A 444 -20.80 -24.50 20.95
N SER A 445 -21.09 -24.65 19.66
CA SER A 445 -21.36 -25.92 19.00
C SER A 445 -20.06 -26.64 18.63
N MET A 446 -20.07 -27.97 18.72
CA MET A 446 -18.86 -28.78 18.55
C MET A 446 -19.03 -29.91 17.51
N GLY A 447 -17.96 -30.30 16.83
CA GLY A 447 -17.98 -31.42 15.88
C GLY A 447 -16.66 -32.15 15.76
N VAL A 448 -16.70 -33.46 15.54
CA VAL A 448 -15.50 -34.29 15.34
C VAL A 448 -15.49 -34.85 13.92
N ILE A 449 -14.39 -34.61 13.21
CA ILE A 449 -14.14 -35.18 11.89
C ILE A 449 -12.95 -36.14 11.97
N ALA A 450 -13.19 -37.40 11.58
CA ALA A 450 -12.12 -38.32 11.25
C ALA A 450 -11.72 -38.12 9.78
N LEU A 451 -10.47 -37.74 9.53
CA LEU A 451 -9.97 -37.54 8.17
C LEU A 451 -9.81 -38.87 7.42
N GLN A 452 -9.67 -39.99 8.14
CA GLN A 452 -9.55 -41.32 7.56
C GLN A 452 -10.26 -42.36 8.44
N GLY A 453 -11.01 -43.27 7.81
CA GLY A 453 -11.73 -44.35 8.51
C GLY A 453 -13.00 -43.88 9.23
N ARG A 454 -14.14 -44.46 8.86
CA ARG A 454 -15.41 -44.21 9.56
C ARG A 454 -15.38 -44.76 11.00
N ALA A 455 -14.67 -45.85 11.24
CA ALA A 455 -14.56 -46.46 12.56
C ALA A 455 -13.95 -45.52 13.62
N GLN A 456 -13.05 -44.60 13.25
CA GLN A 456 -12.54 -43.61 14.19
C GLN A 456 -13.65 -42.70 14.71
N ALA A 457 -14.49 -42.17 13.82
CA ALA A 457 -15.58 -41.29 14.22
C ALA A 457 -16.60 -42.03 15.11
N GLU A 458 -16.89 -43.29 14.81
CA GLU A 458 -17.76 -44.15 15.61
C GLU A 458 -17.15 -44.47 16.99
N LEU A 459 -15.82 -44.68 17.05
CA LEU A 459 -15.09 -44.89 18.30
C LEU A 459 -15.16 -43.66 19.21
N VAL A 460 -14.93 -42.47 18.67
CA VAL A 460 -15.04 -41.20 19.42
C VAL A 460 -16.48 -40.98 19.88
N ALA A 461 -17.47 -41.18 19.01
CA ALA A 461 -18.89 -41.04 19.36
C ALA A 461 -19.30 -41.96 20.52
N ARG A 462 -18.87 -43.23 20.50
CA ARG A 462 -19.14 -44.19 21.57
C ARG A 462 -18.53 -43.73 22.89
N LYS A 463 -17.24 -43.35 22.90
CA LYS A 463 -16.57 -42.86 24.12
C LYS A 463 -17.23 -41.58 24.67
N LEU A 464 -17.64 -40.65 23.80
CA LEU A 464 -18.39 -39.46 24.22
C LEU A 464 -19.75 -39.83 24.85
N SER A 465 -20.47 -40.81 24.29
CA SER A 465 -21.75 -41.25 24.86
C SER A 465 -21.62 -41.95 26.22
N GLU A 466 -20.44 -42.48 26.54
CA GLU A 466 -20.14 -43.08 27.85
C GLU A 466 -19.74 -42.03 28.89
N GLY A 467 -19.14 -40.90 28.47
CA GLY A 467 -18.58 -39.88 29.35
C GLY A 467 -19.33 -38.53 29.42
N VAL A 468 -20.27 -38.26 28.51
CA VAL A 468 -21.00 -36.98 28.41
C VAL A 468 -22.51 -37.22 28.46
N ASP A 469 -23.22 -36.40 29.25
CA ASP A 469 -24.68 -36.46 29.32
C ASP A 469 -25.32 -36.23 27.93
N PRO A 470 -26.25 -37.09 27.47
CA PRO A 470 -26.98 -36.91 26.21
C PRO A 470 -27.60 -35.51 26.03
N LYS A 471 -27.99 -34.84 27.12
CA LYS A 471 -28.51 -33.46 27.09
C LYS A 471 -27.45 -32.48 26.59
N ILE A 472 -26.22 -32.58 27.10
CA ILE A 472 -25.10 -31.73 26.69
C ILE A 472 -24.75 -32.00 25.22
N ILE A 473 -24.72 -33.27 24.79
CA ILE A 473 -24.46 -33.64 23.40
C ILE A 473 -25.46 -32.94 22.46
N SER A 474 -26.75 -32.93 22.83
CA SER A 474 -27.79 -32.25 22.06
C SER A 474 -27.67 -30.72 22.11
N GLU A 475 -27.46 -30.13 23.28
CA GLU A 475 -27.32 -28.68 23.48
C GLU A 475 -26.14 -28.12 22.70
N ARG A 476 -25.01 -28.84 22.69
CA ARG A 476 -23.78 -28.48 21.98
C ARG A 476 -23.79 -28.89 20.49
N LYS A 477 -24.87 -29.52 20.00
CA LYS A 477 -24.96 -30.11 18.66
C LYS A 477 -23.75 -31.00 18.32
N LEU A 478 -23.20 -31.68 19.33
CA LEU A 478 -21.96 -32.45 19.23
C LEU A 478 -22.19 -33.67 18.35
N ARG A 479 -21.49 -33.71 17.22
CA ARG A 479 -21.59 -34.77 16.22
C ARG A 479 -20.20 -35.31 15.89
N CYS A 480 -20.12 -36.59 15.54
CA CYS A 480 -18.88 -37.20 15.04
C CYS A 480 -19.14 -37.85 13.68
N GLY A 481 -18.20 -37.72 12.76
CA GLY A 481 -18.33 -38.29 11.43
C GLY A 481 -17.08 -38.16 10.56
N VAL A 482 -17.25 -38.46 9.28
CA VAL A 482 -16.28 -38.14 8.23
C VAL A 482 -16.66 -36.79 7.59
N PRO A 483 -15.80 -36.16 6.76
CA PRO A 483 -16.12 -34.84 6.18
C PRO A 483 -17.49 -34.77 5.48
N ALA A 484 -17.89 -35.81 4.74
CA ALA A 484 -19.21 -35.90 4.10
C ALA A 484 -20.39 -35.85 5.09
N THR A 485 -20.19 -36.25 6.36
CA THR A 485 -21.23 -36.20 7.41
C THR A 485 -21.58 -34.76 7.82
N PHE A 486 -20.64 -33.83 7.65
CA PHE A 486 -20.78 -32.41 8.00
C PHE A 486 -21.04 -31.53 6.78
N GLN A 487 -21.35 -32.12 5.63
CA GLN A 487 -21.66 -31.32 4.46
C GLN A 487 -22.94 -30.52 4.68
N GLY A 488 -22.92 -29.24 4.28
CA GLY A 488 -23.99 -28.28 4.56
C GLY A 488 -24.16 -27.94 6.06
N ASP A 489 -23.32 -28.48 6.93
CA ASP A 489 -23.36 -28.29 8.38
C ASP A 489 -22.08 -27.58 8.85
N GLU A 490 -22.15 -26.84 9.95
CA GLU A 490 -21.03 -26.04 10.48
C GLU A 490 -21.03 -26.04 12.01
N ARG A 491 -19.85 -25.87 12.63
CA ARG A 491 -19.71 -25.78 14.09
C ARG A 491 -18.79 -24.65 14.48
N ASP A 492 -18.97 -24.13 15.69
CA ASP A 492 -18.06 -23.12 16.24
C ASP A 492 -16.66 -23.71 16.45
N VAL A 493 -16.60 -24.94 16.96
CA VAL A 493 -15.35 -25.69 17.21
C VAL A 493 -15.36 -27.05 16.51
N MET A 494 -14.31 -27.35 15.76
CA MET A 494 -14.11 -28.65 15.11
C MET A 494 -12.85 -29.36 15.62
N PHE A 495 -12.95 -30.66 15.87
CA PHE A 495 -11.86 -31.54 16.26
C PHE A 495 -11.56 -32.50 15.10
N LEU A 496 -10.35 -32.42 14.54
CA LEU A 496 -9.89 -33.24 13.43
C LEU A 496 -8.96 -34.33 13.96
N SER A 497 -9.28 -35.60 13.69
CA SER A 497 -8.39 -36.74 13.93
C SER A 497 -7.76 -37.17 12.61
N LEU A 498 -6.43 -37.19 12.55
CA LEU A 498 -5.67 -37.55 11.35
C LEU A 498 -5.75 -39.06 11.05
N VAL A 499 -5.90 -39.89 12.09
CA VAL A 499 -6.01 -41.35 12.06
C VAL A 499 -4.82 -41.97 11.33
N MET A 500 -3.62 -41.61 11.78
CA MET A 500 -2.40 -42.17 11.21
C MET A 500 -1.27 -42.23 12.23
N ALA A 501 -0.55 -43.34 12.20
CA ALA A 501 0.56 -43.63 13.08
C ALA A 501 1.71 -44.33 12.33
N PRO A 502 2.95 -44.32 12.88
CA PRO A 502 4.13 -44.89 12.22
C PRO A 502 4.03 -46.39 11.91
N ASN A 503 3.13 -47.11 12.59
CA ASN A 503 2.96 -48.55 12.46
C ASN A 503 2.22 -49.01 11.19
N VAL A 504 1.62 -48.09 10.43
CA VAL A 504 0.85 -48.42 9.22
C VAL A 504 1.49 -47.82 7.97
N HIS A 505 1.73 -48.66 6.97
CA HIS A 505 2.14 -48.20 5.64
C HIS A 505 1.00 -47.41 4.98
N HIS A 506 1.32 -46.21 4.51
CA HIS A 506 0.35 -45.29 3.94
C HIS A 506 0.76 -44.80 2.55
N ARG A 507 -0.24 -44.61 1.68
CA ARG A 507 -0.06 -43.89 0.42
C ARG A 507 -0.18 -42.39 0.68
N ALA A 508 0.56 -41.57 -0.07
CA ALA A 508 0.34 -40.13 -0.09
C ALA A 508 -1.09 -39.82 -0.59
N LEU A 509 -1.80 -38.97 0.15
CA LEU A 509 -3.12 -38.47 -0.23
C LEU A 509 -2.91 -37.24 -1.09
N THR A 510 -3.19 -37.35 -2.38
CA THR A 510 -2.92 -36.31 -3.40
C THR A 510 -4.01 -36.21 -4.45
N ARG A 511 -5.02 -37.08 -4.43
CA ARG A 511 -6.05 -37.14 -5.48
C ARG A 511 -7.12 -36.10 -5.22
N LEU A 512 -7.88 -35.73 -6.26
CA LEU A 512 -9.00 -34.77 -6.15
C LEU A 512 -10.02 -35.12 -5.04
N PRO A 513 -10.44 -36.38 -4.83
CA PRO A 513 -11.30 -36.73 -3.70
C PRO A 513 -10.67 -36.45 -2.33
N ASP A 514 -9.34 -36.59 -2.23
CA ASP A 514 -8.62 -36.24 -1.01
C ASP A 514 -8.59 -34.73 -0.80
N VAL A 515 -8.32 -33.96 -1.86
CA VAL A 515 -8.33 -32.48 -1.83
C VAL A 515 -9.70 -31.97 -1.36
N ARG A 516 -10.78 -32.45 -1.97
CA ARG A 516 -12.18 -32.15 -1.59
C ARG A 516 -12.45 -32.47 -0.13
N ARG A 517 -12.07 -33.66 0.32
CA ARG A 517 -12.25 -34.11 1.71
C ARG A 517 -11.55 -33.18 2.72
N PHE A 518 -10.33 -32.74 2.44
CA PHE A 518 -9.58 -31.82 3.31
C PHE A 518 -10.17 -30.41 3.26
N ASN A 519 -10.59 -29.94 2.09
CA ASN A 519 -11.27 -28.66 1.93
C ASN A 519 -12.58 -28.62 2.74
N VAL A 520 -13.40 -29.67 2.63
CA VAL A 520 -14.64 -29.81 3.42
C VAL A 520 -14.30 -29.78 4.91
N ALA A 521 -13.34 -30.60 5.37
CA ALA A 521 -12.98 -30.68 6.79
C ALA A 521 -12.56 -29.33 7.38
N MET A 522 -11.72 -28.57 6.66
CA MET A 522 -11.23 -27.27 7.12
C MET A 522 -12.29 -26.16 7.04
N SER A 523 -13.23 -26.24 6.09
CA SER A 523 -14.30 -25.25 5.91
C SER A 523 -15.54 -25.45 6.81
N ARG A 524 -15.52 -26.41 7.75
CA ARG A 524 -16.64 -26.66 8.68
C ARG A 524 -16.60 -25.83 9.96
N ALA A 525 -15.41 -25.36 10.35
CA ALA A 525 -15.22 -24.65 11.61
C ALA A 525 -15.42 -23.15 11.43
N ARG A 526 -16.22 -22.55 12.31
CA ARG A 526 -16.45 -21.11 12.31
C ARG A 526 -15.33 -20.38 13.06
N ASP A 527 -15.00 -20.82 14.27
CA ASP A 527 -14.09 -20.10 15.17
C ASP A 527 -12.78 -20.84 15.42
N GLN A 528 -12.81 -22.17 15.56
CA GLN A 528 -11.62 -22.95 15.95
C GLN A 528 -11.55 -24.37 15.37
N ILE A 529 -10.33 -24.81 15.06
CA ILE A 529 -9.98 -26.19 14.72
C ILE A 529 -8.89 -26.73 15.63
N TRP A 530 -9.11 -27.94 16.17
CA TRP A 530 -8.10 -28.75 16.85
C TRP A 530 -7.66 -29.90 15.95
N LEU A 531 -6.37 -30.07 15.72
CA LEU A 531 -5.79 -31.17 14.93
C LEU A 531 -5.04 -32.14 15.85
N PHE A 532 -5.48 -33.40 15.88
CA PHE A 532 -4.86 -34.49 16.60
C PHE A 532 -4.11 -35.39 15.62
N HIS A 533 -2.83 -35.64 15.89
CA HIS A 533 -1.99 -36.46 15.02
C HIS A 533 -0.95 -37.25 15.81
N SER A 534 -0.66 -38.48 15.37
CA SER A 534 0.40 -39.34 15.94
C SER A 534 1.65 -39.48 15.05
N MET A 535 1.75 -38.69 13.98
CA MET A 535 2.89 -38.67 13.05
C MET A 535 3.65 -37.35 13.15
N LYS A 536 4.94 -37.34 12.80
CA LYS A 536 5.73 -36.11 12.61
C LYS A 536 5.77 -35.72 11.13
N LEU A 537 6.02 -34.45 10.83
CA LEU A 537 6.10 -33.95 9.44
C LEU A 537 7.10 -34.74 8.59
N GLN A 538 8.26 -35.06 9.14
CA GLN A 538 9.33 -35.79 8.47
C GLN A 538 8.93 -37.21 8.03
N ASP A 539 7.92 -37.81 8.67
CA ASP A 539 7.45 -39.16 8.38
C ASP A 539 6.49 -39.19 7.18
N LEU A 540 6.13 -38.02 6.63
CA LEU A 540 5.19 -37.85 5.53
C LEU A 540 5.88 -37.33 4.27
N SER A 541 5.47 -37.87 3.12
CA SER A 541 5.88 -37.37 1.80
C SER A 541 5.58 -35.88 1.64
N ALA A 542 6.49 -35.15 0.98
CA ALA A 542 6.37 -33.71 0.70
C ALA A 542 5.07 -33.33 -0.01
N MET A 543 4.55 -34.20 -0.88
CA MET A 543 3.35 -33.96 -1.68
C MET A 543 2.04 -34.35 -0.96
N CYS A 544 2.12 -34.92 0.25
CA CYS A 544 0.96 -35.46 0.96
C CYS A 544 0.12 -34.34 1.61
N LEU A 545 -1.20 -34.34 1.40
CA LEU A 545 -2.11 -33.35 2.00
C LEU A 545 -2.07 -33.33 3.53
N ARG A 546 -1.79 -34.47 4.17
CA ARG A 546 -1.61 -34.56 5.62
C ARG A 546 -0.40 -33.77 6.10
N ARG A 547 0.70 -33.84 5.35
CA ARG A 547 1.90 -33.03 5.62
C ARG A 547 1.59 -31.55 5.46
N ARG A 548 0.89 -31.18 4.37
CA ARG A 548 0.46 -29.80 4.11
C ARG A 548 -0.42 -29.25 5.23
N LEU A 549 -1.39 -30.04 5.71
CA LEU A 549 -2.25 -29.67 6.84
C LEU A 549 -1.43 -29.46 8.12
N MET A 550 -0.56 -30.41 8.50
CA MET A 550 0.29 -30.25 9.69
C MET A 550 1.21 -29.03 9.58
N ASN A 551 1.80 -28.82 8.40
CA ASN A 551 2.69 -27.69 8.15
C ASN A 551 1.98 -26.35 8.34
N PHE A 552 0.72 -26.28 7.89
CA PHE A 552 -0.14 -25.11 8.06
C PHE A 552 -0.40 -24.75 9.53
N PHE A 553 -0.54 -25.76 10.40
CA PHE A 553 -0.70 -25.55 11.84
C PHE A 553 0.62 -25.14 12.53
N GLU A 554 1.78 -25.60 12.04
CA GLU A 554 3.10 -25.25 12.62
C GLU A 554 3.63 -23.88 12.19
N HIS A 555 3.44 -23.47 10.93
CA HIS A 555 3.99 -22.20 10.39
C HIS A 555 3.41 -20.93 11.03
N ARG A 556 2.30 -21.01 11.79
CA ARG A 556 1.78 -19.85 12.56
C ARG A 556 2.64 -19.52 13.79
N ARG A 557 3.51 -20.44 14.26
CA ARG A 557 4.29 -20.26 15.49
C ARG A 557 5.65 -19.58 15.31
N GLY A 558 6.16 -19.37 14.09
CA GLY A 558 7.58 -19.00 13.87
C GLY A 558 7.91 -17.83 12.95
N GLY A 559 6.97 -17.20 12.25
CA GLY A 559 7.27 -16.20 11.19
C GLY A 559 6.93 -14.74 11.50
N LEU A 560 6.67 -14.38 12.76
CA LEU A 560 6.08 -13.08 13.14
C LEU A 560 7.11 -11.94 13.32
N GLU A 561 8.38 -12.23 13.57
CA GLU A 561 9.39 -11.22 13.94
C GLU A 561 10.37 -10.88 12.81
N GLU A 562 10.74 -11.85 11.97
CA GLU A 562 11.79 -11.66 10.94
C GLU A 562 11.34 -10.75 9.78
N GLY A 563 10.09 -10.88 9.31
CA GLY A 563 9.58 -10.08 8.18
C GLY A 563 9.39 -8.59 8.47
N LEU A 564 8.99 -8.24 9.70
CA LEU A 564 8.74 -6.85 10.09
C LEU A 564 10.03 -6.00 10.10
N ALA A 565 11.12 -6.58 10.60
CA ALA A 565 12.41 -5.92 10.71
C ALA A 565 13.06 -5.69 9.33
N GLU A 566 12.80 -6.57 8.36
CA GLU A 566 13.32 -6.47 7.00
C GLU A 566 12.58 -5.40 6.19
N ASP A 567 11.25 -5.35 6.28
CA ASP A 567 10.42 -4.33 5.62
C ASP A 567 10.72 -2.92 6.13
N LEU A 568 10.89 -2.73 7.45
CA LEU A 568 11.28 -1.45 8.03
C LEU A 568 12.65 -0.99 7.51
N LYS A 569 13.66 -1.87 7.52
CA LYS A 569 15.01 -1.54 7.02
C LYS A 569 15.01 -1.17 5.55
N ARG A 570 14.25 -1.91 4.72
CA ARG A 570 14.12 -1.63 3.28
C ARG A 570 13.52 -0.24 3.04
N LEU A 571 12.38 0.07 3.66
CA LEU A 571 11.70 1.35 3.45
C LEU A 571 12.51 2.53 4.00
N GLU A 572 13.21 2.37 5.13
CA GLU A 572 14.09 3.42 5.65
C GLU A 572 15.27 3.72 4.73
N LEU A 573 15.84 2.71 4.07
CA LEU A 573 16.92 2.89 3.10
C LEU A 573 16.43 3.65 1.86
N GLU A 574 15.23 3.32 1.36
CA GLU A 574 14.64 3.99 0.20
C GLU A 574 14.20 5.43 0.54
N ALA A 575 13.62 5.64 1.72
CA ALA A 575 13.21 6.96 2.21
C ALA A 575 14.38 7.96 2.39
N ARG A 576 15.62 7.47 2.54
CA ARG A 576 16.84 8.29 2.64
C ARG A 576 17.37 8.76 1.28
N LYS A 577 16.88 8.21 0.17
CA LYS A 577 17.23 8.68 -1.17
C LYS A 577 16.51 10.01 -1.41
N SER A 578 17.27 11.11 -1.38
CA SER A 578 16.79 12.45 -1.73
C SER A 578 17.50 12.98 -2.98
N PRO A 579 16.82 13.74 -3.85
CA PRO A 579 15.41 14.19 -3.75
C PRO A 579 14.39 13.07 -4.06
N ARG A 580 13.16 13.21 -3.53
CA ARG A 580 12.02 12.32 -3.81
C ARG A 580 11.14 12.96 -4.89
N HIS A 581 10.85 12.23 -5.97
CA HIS A 581 9.93 12.69 -7.01
C HIS A 581 8.68 11.79 -7.09
N PRO A 582 7.50 12.34 -7.46
CA PRO A 582 6.31 11.53 -7.73
C PRO A 582 6.60 10.47 -8.80
N GLY A 583 6.21 9.22 -8.55
CA GLY A 583 6.48 8.07 -9.42
C GLY A 583 7.80 7.35 -9.13
N GLU A 584 8.65 7.86 -8.23
CA GLU A 584 9.88 7.20 -7.78
C GLU A 584 9.73 6.49 -6.42
N GLN A 585 8.51 6.38 -5.91
CA GLN A 585 8.25 5.68 -4.65
C GLN A 585 8.55 4.17 -4.75
N PRO A 586 8.91 3.52 -3.62
CA PRO A 586 9.05 2.08 -3.52
C PRO A 586 7.80 1.34 -4.01
N GLU A 587 7.96 0.31 -4.84
CA GLU A 587 6.89 -0.65 -5.11
C GLU A 587 6.60 -1.48 -3.84
N PRO A 588 5.33 -1.73 -3.48
CA PRO A 588 4.12 -1.54 -4.30
C PRO A 588 3.34 -0.24 -4.05
N TYR A 589 3.90 0.75 -3.35
CA TYR A 589 3.17 1.97 -2.98
C TYR A 589 2.87 2.87 -4.19
N GLU A 590 1.69 3.51 -4.22
CA GLU A 590 1.30 4.40 -5.31
C GLU A 590 1.75 5.86 -5.08
N SER A 591 2.07 6.20 -3.83
CA SER A 591 2.54 7.53 -3.45
C SER A 591 3.60 7.52 -2.35
N TRP A 592 4.43 8.57 -2.29
CA TRP A 592 5.35 8.81 -1.17
C TRP A 592 4.62 9.09 0.15
N PHE A 593 3.36 9.52 0.08
CA PHE A 593 2.51 9.72 1.24
C PHE A 593 2.20 8.37 1.93
N GLU A 594 1.79 7.36 1.17
CA GLU A 594 1.58 6.01 1.72
C GLU A 594 2.86 5.45 2.36
N VAL A 595 4.02 5.67 1.74
CA VAL A 595 5.32 5.23 2.28
C VAL A 595 5.61 5.90 3.63
N ASP A 596 5.33 7.20 3.76
CA ASP A 596 5.54 7.92 5.01
C ASP A 596 4.58 7.44 6.12
N VAL A 597 3.32 7.13 5.78
CA VAL A 597 2.34 6.53 6.72
C VAL A 597 2.80 5.14 7.15
N ALA A 598 3.20 4.29 6.19
CA ALA A 598 3.72 2.95 6.42
C ALA A 598 4.94 2.95 7.36
N LEU A 599 5.90 3.86 7.15
CA LEU A 599 7.08 4.00 8.00
C LEU A 599 6.72 4.37 9.44
N GLU A 600 5.74 5.25 9.65
CA GLU A 600 5.31 5.62 11.00
C GLU A 600 4.65 4.42 11.73
N LEU A 601 3.89 3.59 11.02
CA LEU A 601 3.28 2.39 11.60
C LEU A 601 4.32 1.30 11.90
N LEU A 602 5.23 1.02 10.96
CA LEU A 602 6.31 0.05 11.13
C LEU A 602 7.25 0.44 12.28
N ARG A 603 7.62 1.72 12.43
CA ARG A 603 8.46 2.21 13.55
C ARG A 603 7.82 2.00 14.92
N ARG A 604 6.49 1.89 14.96
CA ARG A 604 5.73 1.63 16.19
C ARG A 604 5.49 0.14 16.41
N GLY A 605 6.03 -0.74 15.55
CA GLY A 605 5.92 -2.19 15.67
C GLY A 605 4.64 -2.78 15.08
N TYR A 606 3.86 -2.02 14.32
CA TYR A 606 2.66 -2.54 13.65
C TYR A 606 3.02 -3.24 12.35
N ARG A 607 2.41 -4.41 12.11
CA ARG A 607 2.53 -5.10 10.83
C ARG A 607 1.59 -4.47 9.82
N ILE A 608 2.10 -4.24 8.61
CA ILE A 608 1.32 -3.63 7.53
C ILE A 608 1.45 -4.43 6.24
N TRP A 609 0.43 -4.30 5.39
CA TRP A 609 0.40 -4.82 4.03
C TRP A 609 0.00 -3.68 3.09
N PRO A 610 0.92 -3.19 2.24
CA PRO A 610 0.61 -2.16 1.27
C PRO A 610 -0.13 -2.75 0.06
N GLN A 611 -1.00 -1.95 -0.56
CA GLN A 611 -1.79 -2.31 -1.73
C GLN A 611 -2.39 -3.72 -1.59
N TYR A 612 -3.31 -3.86 -0.64
CA TYR A 612 -3.94 -5.13 -0.32
C TYR A 612 -5.16 -5.37 -1.22
N GLU A 613 -5.12 -6.39 -2.07
CA GLU A 613 -6.23 -6.70 -2.98
C GLU A 613 -7.41 -7.36 -2.24
N VAL A 614 -8.58 -6.73 -2.29
CA VAL A 614 -9.86 -7.27 -1.80
C VAL A 614 -10.95 -7.04 -2.85
N ALA A 615 -11.63 -8.12 -3.25
CA ALA A 615 -12.76 -8.09 -4.19
C ALA A 615 -12.44 -7.36 -5.52
N SER A 616 -11.27 -7.65 -6.11
CA SER A 616 -10.79 -7.07 -7.37
C SER A 616 -10.52 -5.55 -7.31
N LYS A 617 -10.20 -5.03 -6.13
CA LYS A 617 -9.78 -3.65 -5.86
C LYS A 617 -8.71 -3.61 -4.77
N TRP A 618 -7.98 -2.51 -4.66
CA TRP A 618 -6.85 -2.36 -3.74
C TRP A 618 -7.21 -1.47 -2.55
N ILE A 619 -6.68 -1.80 -1.37
CA ILE A 619 -6.65 -0.98 -0.15
C ILE A 619 -5.21 -0.49 0.03
N ASP A 620 -5.01 0.81 0.25
CA ASP A 620 -3.67 1.41 0.29
C ASP A 620 -2.75 0.75 1.31
N ILE A 621 -3.21 0.64 2.57
CA ILE A 621 -2.47 -0.02 3.64
C ILE A 621 -3.44 -0.81 4.52
N VAL A 622 -3.12 -2.07 4.82
CA VAL A 622 -3.82 -2.87 5.83
C VAL A 622 -2.90 -3.08 7.02
N VAL A 623 -3.32 -2.64 8.20
CA VAL A 623 -2.65 -2.97 9.46
C VAL A 623 -3.17 -4.33 9.93
N GLU A 624 -2.27 -5.29 10.09
CA GLU A 624 -2.61 -6.64 10.51
C GLU A 624 -2.22 -6.85 11.97
N GLY A 625 -3.21 -7.16 12.81
CA GLY A 625 -3.01 -7.70 14.15
C GLY A 625 -3.01 -9.23 14.16
N LEU A 626 -2.82 -9.81 15.34
CA LEU A 626 -2.92 -11.26 15.53
C LEU A 626 -4.33 -11.80 15.23
N GLU A 627 -5.36 -10.96 15.43
CA GLU A 627 -6.76 -11.37 15.45
C GLU A 627 -7.70 -10.48 14.62
N ALA A 628 -7.26 -9.28 14.20
CA ALA A 628 -8.05 -8.30 13.47
C ALA A 628 -7.23 -7.57 12.39
N ARG A 629 -7.93 -6.88 11.47
CA ARG A 629 -7.32 -6.08 10.41
C ARG A 629 -7.99 -4.71 10.35
N LEU A 630 -7.18 -3.67 10.17
CA LEU A 630 -7.62 -2.31 9.95
C LEU A 630 -7.24 -1.87 8.54
N ALA A 631 -8.19 -1.37 7.77
CA ALA A 631 -7.90 -0.72 6.50
C ALA A 631 -7.57 0.76 6.73
N VAL A 632 -6.43 1.19 6.21
CA VAL A 632 -5.98 2.58 6.22
C VAL A 632 -5.95 3.08 4.78
N GLU A 633 -6.77 4.08 4.50
CA GLU A 633 -6.85 4.75 3.20
C GLU A 633 -6.08 6.07 3.29
N CYS A 634 -5.13 6.22 2.39
CA CYS A 634 -4.24 7.37 2.27
C CYS A 634 -4.82 8.31 1.21
N ASP A 635 -5.73 9.18 1.63
CA ASP A 635 -6.35 10.18 0.76
C ASP A 635 -5.32 11.27 0.41
N GLY A 636 -4.65 11.11 -0.74
CA GLY A 636 -3.78 12.11 -1.35
C GLY A 636 -4.54 13.39 -1.71
N ASP A 637 -3.84 14.51 -1.83
CA ASP A 637 -4.47 15.82 -2.14
C ASP A 637 -4.97 15.93 -3.61
N ALA A 638 -4.77 14.89 -4.43
CA ALA A 638 -5.26 14.82 -5.81
C ALA A 638 -6.76 14.43 -5.85
N TRP A 639 -7.63 15.38 -6.15
CA TRP A 639 -9.06 15.11 -6.32
C TRP A 639 -9.37 14.43 -7.67
N HIS A 640 -9.81 13.18 -7.63
CA HIS A 640 -10.12 12.37 -8.82
C HIS A 640 -11.55 12.53 -9.37
N GLY A 641 -12.37 13.42 -8.79
CA GLY A 641 -13.72 13.71 -9.27
C GLY A 641 -14.85 12.97 -8.51
N PRO A 642 -16.11 13.42 -8.66
CA PRO A 642 -17.26 12.89 -7.91
C PRO A 642 -17.62 11.45 -8.27
N GLU A 643 -17.44 11.03 -9.53
CA GLU A 643 -17.74 9.65 -9.95
C GLU A 643 -16.78 8.63 -9.34
N GLN A 644 -15.49 8.96 -9.25
CA GLN A 644 -14.50 8.11 -8.61
C GLN A 644 -14.77 8.02 -7.11
N TYR A 645 -15.07 9.16 -6.47
CA TYR A 645 -15.50 9.20 -5.08
C TYR A 645 -16.74 8.34 -4.80
N GLU A 646 -17.76 8.36 -5.66
CA GLU A 646 -18.93 7.48 -5.51
C GLU A 646 -18.56 6.00 -5.61
N LYS A 647 -17.64 5.62 -6.52
CA LYS A 647 -17.13 4.25 -6.64
C LYS A 647 -16.33 3.83 -5.41
N ASP A 648 -15.54 4.73 -4.85
CA ASP A 648 -14.71 4.47 -3.66
C ASP A 648 -15.59 4.36 -2.42
N MET A 649 -16.61 5.21 -2.28
CA MET A 649 -17.59 5.10 -1.20
C MET A 649 -18.50 3.87 -1.35
N ALA A 650 -18.85 3.47 -2.57
CA ALA A 650 -19.57 2.22 -2.82
C ALA A 650 -18.71 1.00 -2.45
N ARG A 651 -17.41 1.03 -2.76
CA ARG A 651 -16.41 0.02 -2.35
C ARG A 651 -16.32 -0.04 -0.82
N GLN A 652 -16.11 1.09 -0.18
CA GLN A 652 -16.00 1.17 1.28
C GLN A 652 -17.27 0.60 1.94
N ARG A 653 -18.47 0.97 1.47
CA ARG A 653 -19.73 0.38 1.98
C ARG A 653 -19.87 -1.11 1.73
N GLN A 654 -19.31 -1.64 0.64
CA GLN A 654 -19.27 -3.09 0.43
C GLN A 654 -18.37 -3.74 1.48
N LEU A 655 -17.16 -3.21 1.68
CA LEU A 655 -16.16 -3.72 2.62
C LEU A 655 -16.56 -3.54 4.10
N GLU A 656 -17.20 -2.44 4.47
CA GLU A 656 -17.73 -2.19 5.81
C GLU A 656 -18.92 -3.09 6.15
N ARG A 657 -19.82 -3.35 5.18
CA ARG A 657 -20.91 -4.33 5.36
C ARG A 657 -20.40 -5.73 5.67
N VAL A 658 -19.16 -6.00 5.28
CA VAL A 658 -18.50 -7.28 5.47
C VAL A 658 -17.43 -7.24 6.56
N GLY A 659 -17.51 -6.23 7.45
CA GLY A 659 -16.74 -6.18 8.68
C GLY A 659 -15.34 -5.55 8.58
N TRP A 660 -15.02 -4.82 7.51
CA TRP A 660 -13.82 -3.99 7.51
C TRP A 660 -14.05 -2.68 8.25
N THR A 661 -13.09 -2.30 9.08
CA THR A 661 -13.03 -0.96 9.67
C THR A 661 -12.05 -0.13 8.86
N PHE A 662 -12.47 1.07 8.45
CA PHE A 662 -11.65 1.99 7.68
C PHE A 662 -11.26 3.21 8.52
N VAL A 663 -9.99 3.59 8.42
CA VAL A 663 -9.49 4.90 8.83
C VAL A 663 -8.96 5.60 7.59
N ARG A 664 -9.45 6.83 7.35
CA ARG A 664 -8.94 7.68 6.28
C ARG A 664 -7.99 8.70 6.87
N VAL A 665 -6.80 8.81 6.29
CA VAL A 665 -5.83 9.84 6.63
C VAL A 665 -5.58 10.70 5.41
N ARG A 666 -5.79 12.01 5.55
CA ARG A 666 -5.51 12.98 4.49
C ARG A 666 -4.05 13.40 4.48
N GLU A 667 -3.47 13.51 3.29
CA GLU A 667 -2.08 13.92 3.09
C GLU A 667 -1.77 15.27 3.77
N SER A 668 -2.62 16.26 3.53
CA SER A 668 -2.52 17.60 4.14
C SER A 668 -2.59 17.58 5.69
N GLU A 669 -3.40 16.71 6.29
CA GLU A 669 -3.50 16.57 7.75
C GLU A 669 -2.29 15.83 8.33
N PHE A 670 -1.83 14.79 7.65
CA PHE A 670 -0.66 14.03 8.04
C PHE A 670 0.60 14.92 8.05
N TYR A 671 0.86 15.69 6.99
CA TYR A 671 2.03 16.57 6.97
C TYR A 671 1.89 17.79 7.89
N ALA A 672 0.67 18.25 8.18
CA ALA A 672 0.44 19.32 9.17
C ALA A 672 0.68 18.87 10.61
N ASN A 673 0.29 17.63 10.97
CA ASN A 673 0.55 17.04 12.29
C ASN A 673 0.60 15.50 12.23
N ARG A 674 1.78 14.96 11.90
CA ARG A 674 2.01 13.50 11.75
C ARG A 674 1.60 12.71 12.99
N THR A 675 2.03 13.16 14.16
CA THR A 675 1.77 12.46 15.43
C THR A 675 0.28 12.28 15.65
N LYS A 676 -0.50 13.35 15.46
CA LYS A 676 -1.95 13.34 15.68
C LYS A 676 -2.72 12.52 14.63
N ALA A 677 -2.28 12.53 13.37
CA ALA A 677 -2.88 11.72 12.31
C ALA A 677 -2.66 10.22 12.57
N VAL A 678 -1.45 9.83 12.99
CA VAL A 678 -1.14 8.44 13.32
C VAL A 678 -1.84 7.99 14.60
N GLU A 679 -2.04 8.87 15.59
CA GLU A 679 -2.83 8.58 16.80
C GLU A 679 -4.29 8.18 16.52
N GLU A 680 -4.86 8.58 15.38
CA GLU A 680 -6.19 8.11 14.97
C GLU A 680 -6.16 6.68 14.48
N ILE A 681 -5.15 6.33 13.66
CA ILE A 681 -4.93 4.95 13.23
C ILE A 681 -4.69 4.07 14.46
N ILE A 682 -3.85 4.51 15.40
CA ILE A 682 -3.54 3.76 16.63
C ILE A 682 -4.80 3.56 17.47
N ARG A 683 -5.63 4.59 17.66
CA ARG A 683 -6.89 4.42 18.39
C ARG A 683 -7.82 3.40 17.73
N ALA A 684 -7.93 3.42 16.41
CA ALA A 684 -8.71 2.42 15.69
C ALA A 684 -8.07 1.02 15.77
N CYS A 685 -6.75 0.92 15.82
CA CYS A 685 -6.04 -0.33 16.12
C CYS A 685 -6.38 -0.80 17.54
N ASP A 686 -6.35 0.06 18.54
CA ASP A 686 -6.66 -0.26 19.94
C ASP A 686 -8.12 -0.71 20.10
N ASP A 687 -9.07 -0.03 19.45
CA ASP A 687 -10.49 -0.39 19.42
C ASP A 687 -10.72 -1.77 18.76
N LEU A 688 -9.79 -2.23 17.92
CA LEU A 688 -9.79 -3.53 17.25
C LEU A 688 -8.81 -4.53 17.87
N GLU A 689 -8.21 -4.20 19.02
CA GLU A 689 -7.21 -5.04 19.72
C GLU A 689 -5.99 -5.43 18.86
N ILE A 690 -5.64 -4.56 17.91
CA ILE A 690 -4.43 -4.68 17.10
C ILE A 690 -3.27 -4.07 17.90
N HIS A 691 -2.35 -4.92 18.38
CA HIS A 691 -1.20 -4.50 19.16
C HIS A 691 0.13 -4.60 18.39
N PRO A 692 1.12 -3.75 18.70
CA PRO A 692 2.45 -3.82 18.11
C PRO A 692 3.21 -5.08 18.55
N VAL A 693 4.00 -5.65 17.63
CA VAL A 693 4.85 -6.81 17.91
C VAL A 693 6.10 -6.32 18.66
N SER A 694 6.40 -6.91 19.82
CA SER A 694 7.53 -6.48 20.65
C SER A 694 8.87 -6.76 19.97
N ILE A 695 9.54 -5.72 19.49
CA ILE A 695 10.92 -5.82 19.00
C ILE A 695 11.84 -5.76 20.23
N SER A 696 12.36 -6.90 20.69
CA SER A 696 13.40 -6.91 21.73
C SER A 696 14.74 -6.48 21.12
N GLU A 697 15.22 -5.30 21.47
CA GLU A 697 16.59 -4.86 21.16
C GLU A 697 17.59 -5.61 22.04
N GLU A 698 18.26 -6.63 21.52
CA GLU A 698 19.48 -7.16 22.16
C GLU A 698 20.73 -6.38 21.70
N PRO A 699 21.67 -6.08 22.62
CA PRO A 699 22.87 -5.32 22.32
C PRO A 699 23.89 -6.19 21.57
N VAL A 700 24.18 -5.83 20.32
CA VAL A 700 25.18 -6.52 19.48
C VAL A 700 26.59 -6.29 20.04
N LYS A 701 27.19 -7.36 20.59
CA LYS A 701 28.64 -7.46 20.79
C LYS A 701 29.32 -7.73 19.45
N GLU A 702 30.32 -6.92 19.13
CA GLU A 702 31.23 -7.11 17.99
C GLU A 702 31.88 -8.51 18.01
N ARG A 703 31.67 -9.27 16.92
CA ARG A 703 32.64 -10.27 16.45
C ARG A 703 32.72 -10.26 14.91
N ALA A 704 33.95 -10.42 14.46
CA ALA A 704 34.45 -10.17 13.12
C ALA A 704 34.14 -11.29 12.10
N LYS A 705 34.07 -10.85 10.83
CA LYS A 705 34.38 -11.52 9.54
C LYS A 705 34.18 -13.04 9.46
N ASP A 706 33.16 -13.47 8.70
CA ASP A 706 33.35 -14.31 7.50
C ASP A 706 32.07 -14.51 6.66
N GLN A 707 32.26 -14.40 5.34
CA GLN A 707 31.50 -14.91 4.17
C GLN A 707 30.03 -14.53 3.87
N PRO A 708 29.70 -14.17 2.61
CA PRO A 708 28.32 -13.92 2.16
C PRO A 708 27.61 -15.21 1.72
N SER A 709 26.37 -15.40 2.18
CA SER A 709 25.44 -16.41 1.70
C SER A 709 24.42 -15.77 0.75
N ASP A 710 24.39 -16.24 -0.49
CA ASP A 710 23.34 -15.92 -1.46
C ASP A 710 22.10 -16.78 -1.25
N GLU A 711 20.96 -16.13 -1.03
CA GLU A 711 19.65 -16.73 -1.27
C GLU A 711 19.07 -16.19 -2.57
N ILE A 712 18.92 -17.10 -3.54
CA ILE A 712 18.21 -16.88 -4.80
C ILE A 712 16.76 -17.31 -4.53
N SER A 713 15.82 -16.36 -4.49
CA SER A 713 14.38 -16.64 -4.43
C SER A 713 13.87 -17.11 -5.79
N GLU A 714 13.21 -18.27 -5.81
CA GLU A 714 12.47 -18.78 -6.96
C GLU A 714 11.22 -17.92 -7.21
N PHE A 715 11.13 -17.31 -8.39
CA PHE A 715 9.90 -16.72 -8.92
C PHE A 715 9.23 -17.70 -9.89
N ASP A 716 7.90 -17.76 -9.80
CA ASP A 716 7.02 -18.48 -10.71
C ASP A 716 7.05 -17.87 -12.12
N GLU A 717 7.17 -18.74 -13.11
CA GLU A 717 7.09 -18.43 -14.54
C GLU A 717 5.84 -19.10 -15.10
N GLU A 718 4.83 -18.30 -15.44
CA GLU A 718 3.84 -18.68 -16.45
C GLU A 718 3.66 -17.52 -17.43
N SER A 719 4.23 -17.69 -18.63
CA SER A 719 3.55 -17.56 -19.92
C SER A 719 4.60 -17.47 -21.05
N LEU A 720 5.09 -18.62 -21.51
CA LEU A 720 5.65 -18.78 -22.85
C LEU A 720 4.79 -19.83 -23.53
N GLU A 721 3.67 -19.38 -24.08
CA GLU A 721 2.85 -20.18 -25.00
C GLU A 721 3.63 -20.47 -26.29
N ASP A 722 3.31 -21.61 -26.91
CA ASP A 722 4.01 -22.25 -28.03
C ASP A 722 4.58 -21.30 -29.10
N PHE A 723 5.91 -21.14 -29.10
CA PHE A 723 6.62 -20.54 -30.22
C PHE A 723 6.89 -21.59 -31.29
N VAL A 724 6.21 -21.44 -32.43
CA VAL A 724 6.49 -22.22 -33.63
C VAL A 724 7.94 -21.96 -34.07
N SER A 725 8.83 -22.92 -33.86
CA SER A 725 10.22 -22.83 -34.32
C SER A 725 10.24 -22.75 -35.84
N SER A 726 10.77 -21.67 -36.41
CA SER A 726 11.11 -21.67 -37.83
C SER A 726 12.33 -22.56 -38.04
N GLU A 727 12.16 -23.69 -38.73
CA GLU A 727 13.28 -24.51 -39.17
C GLU A 727 14.08 -23.76 -40.26
N LYS A 728 15.06 -22.95 -39.82
CA LYS A 728 16.29 -22.65 -40.56
C LYS A 728 17.48 -22.76 -39.59
N GLY A 729 18.58 -23.28 -40.11
CA GLY A 729 19.74 -23.81 -39.37
C GLY A 729 20.42 -22.88 -38.35
N PRO A 730 21.45 -23.37 -37.65
CA PRO A 730 21.91 -22.79 -36.38
C PRO A 730 22.34 -21.32 -36.46
N PHE A 731 22.10 -20.55 -35.38
CA PHE A 731 23.15 -19.66 -34.88
C PHE A 731 24.22 -20.50 -34.14
N THR A 732 23.85 -21.55 -33.39
CA THR A 732 24.85 -22.55 -32.96
C THR A 732 24.37 -24.00 -32.86
N GLY A 733 25.24 -24.92 -33.32
CA GLY A 733 25.07 -26.37 -33.31
C GLY A 733 25.27 -26.98 -31.92
N TYR A 734 24.36 -26.66 -31.00
CA TYR A 734 24.19 -27.44 -29.77
C TYR A 734 23.38 -28.68 -30.11
N SER A 735 23.96 -29.84 -29.81
CA SER A 735 23.30 -31.13 -29.93
C SER A 735 23.60 -31.93 -28.66
N PRO A 736 22.80 -32.97 -28.37
CA PRO A 736 23.07 -33.88 -27.26
C PRO A 736 24.50 -34.44 -27.26
N ASP A 737 25.19 -34.46 -28.41
CA ASP A 737 26.57 -34.94 -28.57
C ASP A 737 27.61 -34.06 -27.83
N LEU A 738 27.24 -32.83 -27.42
CA LEU A 738 28.08 -31.98 -26.57
C LEU A 738 28.21 -32.50 -25.14
N GLY A 739 27.33 -33.42 -24.72
CA GLY A 739 27.46 -34.16 -23.47
C GLY A 739 27.41 -33.29 -22.22
N PHE A 740 26.61 -32.22 -22.21
CA PHE A 740 26.49 -31.38 -21.02
C PHE A 740 25.98 -32.17 -19.83
N PRO A 741 26.54 -31.92 -18.63
CA PRO A 741 26.24 -32.73 -17.46
C PRO A 741 24.82 -32.40 -16.96
N ASP A 742 24.10 -33.41 -16.48
CA ASP A 742 22.76 -33.21 -15.92
C ASP A 742 22.85 -32.38 -14.63
N PRO A 743 22.29 -31.16 -14.60
CA PRO A 743 22.48 -30.22 -13.51
C PRO A 743 21.80 -30.66 -12.21
N ARG A 744 20.95 -31.70 -12.23
CA ARG A 744 20.37 -32.32 -11.03
C ARG A 744 21.38 -33.17 -10.24
N TYR A 745 22.41 -33.67 -10.90
CA TYR A 745 23.36 -34.63 -10.31
C TYR A 745 24.83 -34.18 -10.44
N ALA A 746 25.12 -33.22 -11.32
CA ALA A 746 26.46 -32.72 -11.56
C ALA A 746 26.89 -31.67 -10.53
N SER A 747 28.20 -31.58 -10.29
CA SER A 747 28.76 -30.52 -9.45
C SER A 747 28.58 -29.14 -10.11
N THR A 748 28.44 -28.10 -9.28
CA THR A 748 28.28 -26.71 -9.73
C THR A 748 29.42 -26.27 -10.66
N SER A 749 30.65 -26.78 -10.44
CA SER A 749 31.81 -26.50 -11.31
C SER A 749 31.63 -27.04 -12.73
N ASN A 750 31.05 -28.22 -12.89
CA ASN A 750 30.81 -28.82 -14.21
C ASN A 750 29.68 -28.10 -14.95
N VAL A 751 28.61 -27.72 -14.23
CA VAL A 751 27.50 -26.92 -14.79
C VAL A 751 27.99 -25.53 -15.20
N ARG A 752 28.82 -24.89 -14.36
CA ARG A 752 29.47 -23.60 -14.65
C ARG A 752 30.36 -23.67 -15.90
N ALA A 753 31.12 -24.74 -16.10
CA ALA A 753 31.95 -24.92 -17.30
C ALA A 753 31.10 -25.01 -18.57
N ALA A 754 29.97 -25.71 -18.53
CA ALA A 754 29.04 -25.80 -19.65
C ALA A 754 28.35 -24.46 -19.94
N LEU A 755 27.87 -23.75 -18.90
CA LEU A 755 27.28 -22.41 -19.04
C LEU A 755 28.27 -21.39 -19.60
N ARG A 756 29.52 -21.42 -19.13
CA ARG A 756 30.60 -20.58 -19.66
C ARG A 756 30.80 -20.80 -21.15
N LYS A 757 30.84 -22.06 -21.60
CA LYS A 757 30.98 -22.40 -23.03
C LYS A 757 29.83 -21.83 -23.88
N ILE A 758 28.61 -21.81 -23.34
CA ILE A 758 27.45 -21.19 -24.00
C ILE A 758 27.64 -19.67 -24.11
N ILE A 759 27.93 -19.01 -22.99
CA ILE A 759 27.98 -17.55 -22.91
C ILE A 759 29.20 -16.98 -23.65
N GLU A 760 30.35 -17.65 -23.63
CA GLU A 760 31.56 -17.23 -24.37
C GLU A 760 31.36 -17.35 -25.89
N LYS A 761 30.67 -18.39 -26.34
CA LYS A 761 30.44 -18.61 -27.77
C LYS A 761 29.38 -17.65 -28.31
N ASP A 762 28.28 -17.53 -27.57
CA ASP A 762 27.02 -17.00 -28.09
C ASP A 762 26.51 -15.76 -27.36
N GLY A 763 27.19 -15.28 -26.32
CA GLY A 763 26.88 -14.01 -25.66
C GLY A 763 27.02 -12.80 -26.60
N PRO A 764 26.26 -11.72 -26.38
CA PRO A 764 25.19 -11.54 -25.37
C PRO A 764 23.91 -12.33 -25.70
N LEU A 765 23.27 -12.93 -24.68
CA LEU A 765 22.06 -13.76 -24.79
C LEU A 765 21.04 -13.43 -23.71
N THR A 766 19.74 -13.64 -23.97
CA THR A 766 18.75 -13.68 -22.90
C THR A 766 18.98 -14.91 -22.00
N ARG A 767 18.60 -14.81 -20.73
CA ARG A 767 18.63 -15.94 -19.79
C ARG A 767 17.80 -17.12 -20.30
N ALA A 768 16.66 -16.85 -20.95
CA ALA A 768 15.85 -17.88 -21.63
C ALA A 768 16.66 -18.65 -22.69
N SER A 769 17.41 -17.96 -23.55
CA SER A 769 18.24 -18.61 -24.56
C SER A 769 19.38 -19.42 -23.95
N VAL A 770 19.98 -18.96 -22.84
CA VAL A 770 21.01 -19.74 -22.12
C VAL A 770 20.44 -21.07 -21.61
N TYR A 771 19.23 -21.08 -21.07
CA TYR A 771 18.58 -22.30 -20.60
C TYR A 771 18.27 -23.26 -21.74
N ARG A 772 17.70 -22.73 -22.84
CA ARG A 772 17.39 -23.53 -24.03
C ARG A 772 18.65 -24.16 -24.64
N LEU A 773 19.74 -23.40 -24.77
CA LEU A 773 21.00 -23.92 -25.32
C LEU A 773 21.67 -24.95 -24.39
N TYR A 774 21.48 -24.82 -23.08
CA TYR A 774 21.94 -25.83 -22.12
C TYR A 774 21.14 -27.13 -22.27
N GLU A 775 19.81 -27.01 -22.42
CA GLU A 775 18.92 -28.15 -22.70
C GLU A 775 19.32 -28.88 -23.98
N GLU A 776 19.52 -28.15 -25.08
CA GLU A 776 19.93 -28.72 -26.38
C GLU A 776 21.29 -29.45 -26.33
N GLY A 777 22.19 -29.03 -25.42
CA GLY A 777 23.50 -29.66 -25.23
C GLY A 777 23.54 -30.82 -24.23
N CYS A 778 22.43 -31.10 -23.52
CA CYS A 778 22.36 -32.10 -22.46
C CYS A 778 21.54 -33.34 -22.89
N PRO A 779 22.14 -34.54 -23.02
CA PRO A 779 21.42 -35.75 -23.47
C PRO A 779 20.27 -36.19 -22.56
N HIS A 780 20.28 -35.80 -21.28
CA HIS A 780 19.42 -36.35 -20.22
C HIS A 780 18.33 -35.38 -19.75
N VAL A 781 18.28 -34.16 -20.31
CA VAL A 781 17.30 -33.13 -19.96
C VAL A 781 16.48 -32.81 -21.21
N HIS A 782 15.22 -33.22 -21.21
CA HIS A 782 14.26 -32.94 -22.29
C HIS A 782 13.35 -31.74 -22.02
N ARG A 783 13.46 -31.14 -20.82
CA ARG A 783 12.78 -29.91 -20.42
C ARG A 783 13.45 -29.31 -19.19
N VAL A 784 13.72 -28.01 -19.21
CA VAL A 784 14.20 -27.25 -18.05
C VAL A 784 13.05 -27.00 -17.04
N GLY A 785 12.79 -27.99 -16.17
CA GLY A 785 11.85 -27.89 -15.05
C GLY A 785 12.44 -27.18 -13.81
N LYS A 786 11.63 -27.00 -12.75
CA LYS A 786 11.97 -26.23 -11.54
C LYS A 786 13.35 -26.58 -10.94
N ALA A 787 13.62 -27.87 -10.71
CA ALA A 787 14.89 -28.33 -10.15
C ALA A 787 16.12 -28.04 -11.05
N VAL A 788 15.94 -28.11 -12.37
CA VAL A 788 16.99 -27.77 -13.34
C VAL A 788 17.26 -26.27 -13.34
N ARG A 789 16.21 -25.44 -13.31
CA ARG A 789 16.32 -23.97 -13.23
C ARG A 789 17.05 -23.52 -11.97
N GLN A 790 16.72 -24.10 -10.82
CA GLN A 790 17.37 -23.77 -9.55
C GLN A 790 18.87 -24.04 -9.61
N SER A 791 19.29 -25.17 -10.18
CA SER A 791 20.70 -25.52 -10.36
C SER A 791 21.43 -24.58 -11.34
N LEU A 792 20.81 -24.26 -12.48
CA LEU A 792 21.37 -23.31 -13.45
C LEU A 792 21.47 -21.89 -12.87
N ASN A 793 20.46 -21.45 -12.09
CA ASN A 793 20.49 -20.16 -11.40
C ASN A 793 21.58 -20.09 -10.35
N PHE A 794 21.78 -21.16 -9.57
CA PHE A 794 22.86 -21.24 -8.60
C PHE A 794 24.23 -21.11 -9.28
N ALA A 795 24.42 -21.79 -10.42
CA ALA A 795 25.66 -21.69 -11.20
C ALA A 795 25.87 -20.30 -11.82
N LEU A 796 24.83 -19.69 -12.41
CA LEU A 796 24.89 -18.32 -12.94
C LEU A 796 25.14 -17.28 -11.83
N GLY A 797 24.53 -17.44 -10.66
CA GLY A 797 24.78 -16.57 -9.50
C GLY A 797 26.24 -16.65 -9.03
N ALA A 798 26.81 -17.87 -8.99
CA ALA A 798 28.23 -18.06 -8.67
C ALA A 798 29.15 -17.42 -9.71
N MET A 799 28.81 -17.49 -11.01
CA MET A 799 29.57 -16.83 -12.08
C MET A 799 29.50 -15.30 -12.00
N LEU A 800 28.34 -14.75 -11.61
CA LEU A 800 28.14 -13.31 -11.42
C LEU A 800 28.99 -12.78 -10.25
N ARG A 801 28.98 -13.47 -9.10
CA ARG A 801 29.84 -13.12 -7.95
C ARG A 801 31.33 -13.26 -8.25
N GLY A 802 31.69 -14.23 -9.08
CA GLY A 802 33.06 -14.43 -9.55
C GLY A 802 33.52 -13.41 -10.60
N GLY A 803 32.66 -12.50 -11.05
CA GLY A 803 32.98 -11.49 -12.06
C GLY A 803 33.17 -12.05 -13.49
N GLU A 804 32.76 -13.29 -13.75
CA GLU A 804 32.94 -13.93 -15.07
C GLU A 804 31.90 -13.50 -16.09
N ILE A 805 30.71 -13.13 -15.60
CA ILE A 805 29.57 -12.70 -16.40
C ILE A 805 29.01 -11.40 -15.88
N VAL A 806 28.40 -10.65 -16.78
CA VAL A 806 27.66 -9.42 -16.51
C VAL A 806 26.19 -9.68 -16.85
N GLN A 807 25.29 -9.15 -16.03
CA GLN A 807 23.84 -9.21 -16.23
C GLN A 807 23.28 -7.81 -16.42
N GLU A 808 22.53 -7.59 -17.49
CA GLU A 808 21.92 -6.30 -17.82
C GLU A 808 20.42 -6.48 -18.06
N ASN A 809 19.60 -5.64 -17.41
CA ASN A 809 18.17 -5.61 -17.64
C ASN A 809 17.81 -4.50 -18.64
N GLU A 810 18.12 -4.75 -19.91
CA GLU A 810 17.99 -3.75 -20.97
C GLU A 810 16.55 -3.25 -21.18
N PHE A 811 15.53 -4.09 -20.92
CA PHE A 811 14.12 -3.73 -21.05
C PHE A 811 13.42 -3.32 -19.75
N GLY A 812 14.10 -3.36 -18.59
CA GLY A 812 13.43 -3.23 -17.29
C GLY A 812 12.39 -4.35 -17.04
N SER A 813 12.64 -5.55 -17.56
CA SER A 813 11.76 -6.71 -17.39
C SER A 813 11.64 -7.11 -15.91
N ARG A 814 10.40 -7.32 -15.44
CA ARG A 814 10.11 -7.97 -14.15
C ARG A 814 10.43 -9.48 -14.18
N SER A 815 10.44 -10.09 -15.37
CA SER A 815 10.81 -11.50 -15.54
C SER A 815 12.33 -11.68 -15.64
N PRO A 816 12.92 -12.57 -14.81
CA PRO A 816 14.35 -12.89 -14.88
C PRO A 816 14.78 -13.50 -16.22
N MET A 817 13.85 -14.05 -17.01
CA MET A 817 14.15 -14.67 -18.31
C MET A 817 14.57 -13.67 -19.39
N GLY A 818 14.14 -12.42 -19.27
CA GLY A 818 14.50 -11.32 -20.18
C GLY A 818 15.84 -10.66 -19.88
N ILE A 819 16.55 -11.09 -18.83
CA ILE A 819 17.86 -10.52 -18.46
C ILE A 819 18.92 -10.95 -19.48
N ILE A 820 19.72 -10.00 -19.95
CA ILE A 820 20.83 -10.26 -20.88
C ILE A 820 22.07 -10.67 -20.11
N ILE A 821 22.70 -11.75 -20.56
CA ILE A 821 23.90 -12.35 -19.97
C ILE A 821 25.02 -12.33 -21.01
N ARG A 822 26.19 -11.83 -20.63
CA ARG A 822 27.42 -11.85 -21.43
C ARG A 822 28.63 -12.08 -20.53
N THR A 823 29.76 -12.51 -21.10
CA THR A 823 31.03 -12.46 -20.35
C THR A 823 31.53 -11.01 -20.23
N ALA A 824 32.37 -10.74 -19.23
CA ALA A 824 32.96 -9.42 -19.03
C ALA A 824 33.70 -8.91 -20.28
N ASP A 825 34.36 -9.81 -21.01
CA ASP A 825 35.17 -9.50 -22.20
C ASP A 825 34.34 -9.38 -23.50
N THR A 826 33.05 -9.75 -23.49
CA THR A 826 32.19 -9.65 -24.67
C THR A 826 31.56 -8.25 -24.75
N PRO A 827 31.62 -7.58 -25.93
CA PRO A 827 30.99 -6.27 -26.11
C PRO A 827 29.48 -6.32 -25.84
N ARG A 828 28.92 -5.19 -25.38
CA ARG A 828 27.51 -5.05 -25.02
C ARG A 828 26.56 -5.33 -26.18
N VAL A 829 26.95 -4.96 -27.40
CA VAL A 829 26.16 -5.14 -28.62
C VAL A 829 26.93 -5.96 -29.65
N ARG A 830 26.27 -6.94 -30.28
CA ARG A 830 26.87 -7.81 -31.30
C ARG A 830 25.83 -8.21 -32.37
N GLU A 831 25.88 -7.56 -33.53
CA GLU A 831 25.01 -7.87 -34.69
C GLU A 831 25.25 -9.28 -35.23
N ARG A 832 24.19 -10.11 -35.31
CA ARG A 832 24.26 -11.49 -35.80
C ARG A 832 22.96 -11.88 -36.52
N PRO A 833 22.99 -12.81 -37.49
CA PRO A 833 21.76 -13.33 -38.09
C PRO A 833 20.87 -14.01 -37.03
N ALA A 834 19.54 -13.94 -37.19
CA ALA A 834 18.59 -14.50 -36.21
C ALA A 834 18.82 -16.01 -35.98
N GLY A 835 19.03 -16.78 -37.04
CA GLY A 835 19.17 -18.23 -36.97
C GLY A 835 17.88 -18.89 -36.43
N ARG A 836 18.02 -19.68 -35.37
CA ARG A 836 16.89 -20.30 -34.63
C ARG A 836 16.28 -19.40 -33.55
N ARG A 837 16.81 -18.20 -33.32
CA ARG A 837 16.28 -17.28 -32.32
C ARG A 837 14.91 -16.76 -32.78
N ASP A 838 13.95 -16.61 -31.89
CA ASP A 838 12.82 -15.71 -32.15
C ASP A 838 13.24 -14.26 -31.94
N LEU A 839 12.48 -13.31 -32.49
CA LEU A 839 12.78 -11.87 -32.40
C LEU A 839 12.88 -11.41 -30.93
N GLN A 840 12.07 -12.01 -30.04
CA GLN A 840 12.08 -11.70 -28.60
C GLN A 840 13.31 -12.22 -27.85
N GLU A 841 14.08 -13.15 -28.45
CA GLU A 841 15.34 -13.67 -27.90
C GLU A 841 16.56 -12.82 -28.33
N ILE A 842 16.37 -11.88 -29.25
CA ILE A 842 17.45 -10.98 -29.70
C ILE A 842 17.61 -9.87 -28.65
N PRO A 843 18.84 -9.61 -28.14
CA PRO A 843 19.08 -8.56 -27.18
C PRO A 843 18.53 -7.20 -27.64
N PRO A 844 17.87 -6.43 -26.77
CA PRO A 844 17.27 -5.13 -27.12
C PRO A 844 18.28 -4.15 -27.69
N SER A 845 19.50 -4.14 -27.17
CA SER A 845 20.62 -3.34 -27.64
C SER A 845 21.09 -3.72 -29.05
N GLU A 846 20.96 -4.99 -29.45
CA GLU A 846 21.17 -5.45 -30.83
C GLU A 846 20.07 -4.92 -31.75
N LEU A 847 18.80 -4.98 -31.32
CA LEU A 847 17.65 -4.46 -32.08
C LEU A 847 17.66 -2.94 -32.21
N LEU A 848 18.04 -2.20 -31.16
CA LEU A 848 18.13 -0.73 -31.18
C LEU A 848 19.18 -0.24 -32.17
N MET A 849 20.35 -0.87 -32.21
CA MET A 849 21.40 -0.55 -33.19
C MET A 849 20.90 -0.73 -34.64
N ILE A 850 20.08 -1.76 -34.91
CA ILE A 850 19.47 -1.96 -36.24
C ILE A 850 18.35 -0.94 -36.50
N LEU A 851 17.56 -0.62 -35.47
CA LEU A 851 16.48 0.34 -35.56
C LEU A 851 17.01 1.75 -35.88
N GLU A 852 18.06 2.21 -35.20
CA GLU A 852 18.73 3.49 -35.46
C GLU A 852 19.27 3.55 -36.90
N ARG A 853 19.94 2.48 -37.35
CA ARG A 853 20.44 2.36 -38.73
C ARG A 853 19.34 2.51 -39.78
N PHE A 854 18.15 1.96 -39.52
CA PHE A 854 17.03 2.07 -40.46
C PHE A 854 16.21 3.35 -40.32
N GLN A 855 16.20 3.98 -39.14
CA GLN A 855 15.58 5.30 -38.96
C GLN A 855 16.29 6.39 -39.78
N GLU A 856 17.61 6.31 -39.94
CA GLU A 856 18.37 7.25 -40.80
C GLU A 856 18.01 7.15 -42.30
N GLU A 857 17.45 6.01 -42.73
CA GLU A 857 17.11 5.74 -44.13
C GLU A 857 15.64 6.02 -44.50
N ILE A 858 14.76 6.28 -43.52
CA ILE A 858 13.32 6.52 -43.73
C ILE A 858 13.03 8.03 -43.62
N HIS A 859 12.61 8.66 -44.72
CA HIS A 859 12.25 10.09 -44.74
C HIS A 859 10.94 10.38 -44.01
N SER A 860 10.87 11.49 -43.26
CA SER A 860 9.80 11.85 -42.31
C SER A 860 8.43 12.22 -42.92
N GLU A 861 8.16 11.88 -44.18
CA GLU A 861 6.91 12.20 -44.87
C GLU A 861 5.95 11.00 -45.04
N ASP A 862 6.35 9.79 -44.62
CA ASP A 862 5.47 8.62 -44.65
C ASP A 862 4.50 8.59 -43.46
N ILE A 863 3.20 8.53 -43.77
CA ILE A 863 2.07 8.50 -42.82
C ILE A 863 2.11 7.24 -41.90
N ASP A 864 2.95 6.25 -42.22
CA ASP A 864 3.08 4.97 -41.50
C ASP A 864 4.55 4.56 -41.25
N ALA A 865 5.40 5.52 -40.87
CA ALA A 865 6.84 5.32 -40.69
C ALA A 865 7.22 4.18 -39.69
N GLY A 866 6.40 3.98 -38.64
CA GLY A 866 6.64 2.94 -37.63
C GLY A 866 6.42 1.51 -38.15
N GLU A 867 5.37 1.30 -38.95
CA GLU A 867 5.08 -0.02 -39.54
C GLU A 867 6.13 -0.40 -40.61
N ALA A 868 6.60 0.58 -41.39
CA ALA A 868 7.68 0.40 -42.36
C ALA A 868 9.00 -0.02 -41.69
N LEU A 869 9.32 0.60 -40.54
CA LEU A 869 10.50 0.29 -39.73
C LEU A 869 10.43 -1.14 -39.16
N PHE A 870 9.28 -1.55 -38.63
CA PHE A 870 9.08 -2.91 -38.13
C PHE A 870 9.24 -3.97 -39.22
N ARG A 871 8.74 -3.71 -40.44
CA ARG A 871 8.92 -4.63 -41.56
C ARG A 871 10.38 -4.78 -41.98
N ARG A 872 11.15 -3.69 -41.99
CA ARG A 872 12.59 -3.75 -42.28
C ARG A 872 13.37 -4.54 -41.23
N ILE A 873 13.03 -4.41 -39.95
CA ILE A 873 13.65 -5.22 -38.88
C ILE A 873 13.31 -6.71 -39.07
N LEU A 874 12.06 -7.04 -39.41
CA LEU A 874 11.68 -8.42 -39.71
C LEU A 874 12.42 -8.98 -40.92
N ASP A 875 12.55 -8.20 -42.00
CA ASP A 875 13.27 -8.60 -43.21
C ASP A 875 14.77 -8.80 -42.93
N HIS A 876 15.39 -7.92 -42.14
CA HIS A 876 16.79 -8.04 -41.74
C HIS A 876 17.09 -9.37 -41.02
N TYR A 877 16.17 -9.79 -40.15
CA TYR A 877 16.29 -11.05 -39.41
C TYR A 877 15.62 -12.25 -40.11
N GLY A 878 15.03 -12.07 -41.29
CA GLY A 878 14.44 -13.14 -42.10
C GLY A 878 13.09 -13.66 -41.62
N TYR A 879 12.33 -12.88 -40.86
CA TYR A 879 10.99 -13.22 -40.38
C TYR A 879 9.90 -12.76 -41.36
N SER A 880 8.97 -13.64 -41.72
CA SER A 880 7.95 -13.36 -42.74
C SER A 880 6.66 -12.68 -42.25
N LYS A 881 6.42 -12.63 -40.94
CA LYS A 881 5.17 -12.11 -40.35
C LYS A 881 5.44 -11.27 -39.09
N LEU A 882 4.80 -10.11 -39.03
CA LEU A 882 4.65 -9.29 -37.82
C LEU A 882 3.48 -9.84 -36.99
N THR A 883 3.77 -10.77 -36.09
CA THR A 883 2.78 -11.29 -35.13
C THR A 883 2.53 -10.28 -34.02
N LEU A 884 1.38 -10.38 -33.33
CA LEU A 884 1.05 -9.48 -32.21
C LEU A 884 2.15 -9.43 -31.12
N PRO A 885 2.76 -10.57 -30.69
CA PRO A 885 3.86 -10.53 -29.72
C PRO A 885 5.13 -9.84 -30.24
N ARG A 886 5.46 -9.97 -31.54
CA ARG A 886 6.60 -9.27 -32.15
C ARG A 886 6.33 -7.77 -32.29
N ARG A 887 5.10 -7.40 -32.63
CA ARG A 887 4.66 -6.00 -32.70
C ARG A 887 4.79 -5.33 -31.34
N GLN A 888 4.24 -5.94 -30.29
CA GLN A 888 4.34 -5.41 -28.92
C GLN A 888 5.80 -5.29 -28.46
N HIS A 889 6.65 -6.25 -28.83
CA HIS A 889 8.08 -6.21 -28.52
C HIS A 889 8.80 -5.04 -29.20
N LEU A 890 8.55 -4.81 -30.49
CA LEU A 890 9.13 -3.69 -31.25
C LEU A 890 8.54 -2.33 -30.85
N GLU A 891 7.25 -2.25 -30.51
CA GLU A 891 6.62 -1.04 -29.97
C GLU A 891 7.24 -0.65 -28.62
N ARG A 892 7.56 -1.64 -27.77
CA ARG A 892 8.30 -1.41 -26.52
C ARG A 892 9.70 -0.88 -26.80
N LEU A 893 10.38 -1.39 -27.83
CA LEU A 893 11.70 -0.94 -28.25
C LEU A 893 11.68 0.54 -28.71
N LEU A 894 10.68 0.94 -29.50
CA LEU A 894 10.51 2.35 -29.94
C LEU A 894 10.32 3.31 -28.76
N ARG A 895 9.48 2.94 -27.77
CA ARG A 895 9.30 3.76 -26.56
C ARG A 895 10.58 3.95 -25.76
N LEU A 896 11.51 3.00 -25.83
CA LEU A 896 12.83 3.11 -25.21
C LEU A 896 13.77 4.01 -26.01
N SER A 897 13.72 4.00 -27.34
CA SER A 897 14.49 4.94 -28.17
C SER A 897 14.02 6.39 -28.03
N GLU A 898 12.75 6.63 -27.70
CA GLU A 898 12.17 7.98 -27.54
C GLU A 898 12.41 8.58 -26.14
N ALA A 899 12.93 7.81 -25.18
CA ALA A 899 13.22 8.29 -23.84
C ALA A 899 14.55 9.08 -23.84
N PRO A 900 14.61 10.30 -23.24
CA PRO A 900 15.84 11.09 -23.19
C PRO A 900 16.93 10.33 -22.43
N GLU A 901 18.11 10.17 -23.04
CA GLU A 901 19.27 9.51 -22.45
C GLU A 901 19.59 10.08 -21.06
N LYS A 902 19.54 9.23 -20.03
CA LYS A 902 20.14 9.55 -18.72
C LYS A 902 21.66 9.65 -18.90
N PRO A 903 22.35 10.67 -18.35
CA PRO A 903 23.79 10.73 -18.41
C PRO A 903 24.41 9.51 -17.71
N GLN A 904 25.23 8.77 -18.44
CA GLN A 904 26.00 7.65 -17.91
C GLN A 904 26.97 8.19 -16.85
N ARG A 905 26.89 7.66 -15.62
CA ARG A 905 27.95 7.80 -14.63
C ARG A 905 29.13 6.96 -15.11
N GLU A 906 30.12 7.60 -15.71
CA GLU A 906 31.46 7.05 -15.79
C GLU A 906 31.99 6.85 -14.36
N SER A 907 32.41 5.63 -14.07
CA SER A 907 33.19 5.29 -12.89
C SER A 907 34.61 5.84 -13.09
N GLU A 908 34.94 6.95 -12.44
CA GLU A 908 36.33 7.32 -12.16
C GLU A 908 36.78 6.59 -10.88
N ASP A 909 37.82 5.76 -11.07
CA ASP A 909 38.72 5.06 -10.12
C ASP A 909 38.17 4.13 -9.01
#